data_AF-F5LSU0-F1
#
_entry.id   AF-F5LSU0-F1
#
_cell.length_a   1.000
_cell.length_b   1.000
_cell.length_c   1.000
_cell.angle_alpha   90.00
_cell.angle_beta   90.00
_cell.angle_gamma   90.00
#
_symmetry.space_group_name_H-M   'P 1'
#
loop_
_entity.id
_entity.type
_entity.pdbx_description
1 polymer ?
#
loop_
_entity_poly.entity_id
_entity_poly.type
_entity_poly.pdbx_seq_one_letter_code
_entity_poly.pdbx_strand_id
1 'polypeptide(L)'
;MRFTNKLWRSTLAFVVAFQVVVSLPVPTFAADPTVTLKSESILTSGAVMKKYVWNFTRNNKKVSATANVVEVDLTNPYVKLDVIAGKNNQFTDKQTVATMAKAAGAVAAVNGDFFNTQAEGVPLGPQITNGQIMSTPSNKMSGLYAFGITKDNKPVIDLFAFQGAVKAKDGTSFELGGINKTYYWYDDGTHSHTDGLFMYTDAWGQVDRSNDGKSVPTEVLVQDGIIKQIAPDTVIKVEPPKNGYILRAAGKSAQFVKEHLKVGDPLTADYAFINQRTGTAYANDAFKTMIGGHSILVDGAKATSFSRDVSSLGGYRSRTGVGYSQDMKKAYLVTADKNDNSAGMSLQEFQRFLIQIGAYKAMNLDGGGSTQMVERPLGTNNIQLAHVTEYGTQRAVVNALGVFSTAPKGQAKGFTMKGDTELFLNEKATFTFSGYDEYYNPIVSDSVQPTWSVSNNLGKFDGNAFIPTSFGSGKITATTSAGSSNLDVKVIRRADISSMKVSKASGQGLVAGGSYNLSVTATTKSGKTKEISPASLEWEVLGVKGEVKNGVLKVDSLEGSKNAQVIARYDGYSSMLNIPLGNESMWYNLDDKSILTTSESFPAEVSTKLSIVKNESGNNSLQLAYDFTKGSGNKASYAVFNNTGAQLYGYPQTINLKVKGDESQNWLRAEVIDADGKKELVELAKNINWQGWKSISANLSGLNLKYPLTLRSIYVVNPEQGQDERALQGKIELDDISFSYPNYDTPSGSLNKVTLQIGNQMATVNGKSYWLEQAPINDRGNTLVPTRFVSEALGAKVLWDQEALRATVVKDGNIVDMWNNELDLITNGKRVTAEVPPRIMNNLTMVPLRLLTETLGWKVTWNQAEQIVNLQ
;
A
#
# COMPACT_ATOMS: atom_id res chain seq x y z
N MET A 1 23.05 -0.65 89.20
CA MET A 1 22.24 -1.25 90.28
C MET A 1 21.39 -2.36 89.68
N ARG A 2 21.47 -3.59 90.22
CA ARG A 2 20.53 -4.69 89.93
C ARG A 2 19.17 -4.44 90.60
N PHE A 3 18.20 -5.27 90.23
CA PHE A 3 16.92 -5.65 90.88
C PHE A 3 15.72 -5.40 89.94
N THR A 4 14.74 -6.30 89.73
CA THR A 4 14.34 -7.52 90.46
C THR A 4 13.42 -8.37 89.56
N ASN A 5 13.45 -9.69 89.76
CA ASN A 5 12.50 -10.68 89.23
C ASN A 5 11.16 -10.67 89.99
N LYS A 6 10.07 -11.04 89.31
CA LYS A 6 9.19 -12.13 89.79
C LYS A 6 8.29 -12.73 88.71
N LEU A 7 8.13 -14.05 88.84
CA LEU A 7 7.43 -15.02 88.02
C LEU A 7 5.93 -14.76 87.84
N TRP A 8 5.33 -15.32 86.78
CA TRP A 8 4.33 -16.40 86.86
C TRP A 8 4.14 -17.10 85.51
N ARG A 9 3.86 -18.42 85.54
CA ARG A 9 3.52 -19.26 84.37
C ARG A 9 2.00 -19.25 84.18
N SER A 10 1.54 -19.18 82.93
CA SER A 10 0.16 -19.48 82.55
C SER A 10 0.08 -20.16 81.19
N THR A 11 -1.01 -20.91 81.07
CA THR A 11 -1.35 -22.05 80.22
C THR A 11 -1.60 -21.69 78.76
N LEU A 12 -1.30 -22.64 77.86
CA LEU A 12 -1.60 -22.57 76.42
C LEU A 12 -3.11 -22.56 76.14
N ALA A 13 -3.55 -21.60 75.32
CA ALA A 13 -4.69 -21.72 74.44
C ALA A 13 -4.27 -21.19 73.06
N PHE A 14 -4.37 -22.05 72.04
CA PHE A 14 -4.02 -21.76 70.65
C PHE A 14 -4.99 -20.72 70.06
N VAL A 15 -4.46 -19.59 69.60
CA VAL A 15 -5.16 -18.67 68.70
C VAL A 15 -4.34 -18.58 67.42
N VAL A 16 -4.99 -18.96 66.31
CA VAL A 16 -4.47 -18.87 64.94
C VAL A 16 -4.31 -17.39 64.58
N ALA A 17 -3.08 -16.92 64.40
CA ALA A 17 -2.78 -15.58 63.90
C ALA A 17 -2.50 -15.64 62.39
N PHE A 18 -3.38 -15.00 61.63
CA PHE A 18 -3.25 -14.75 60.19
C PHE A 18 -1.98 -13.91 59.92
N GLN A 19 -0.99 -14.45 59.20
CA GLN A 19 0.09 -13.64 58.65
C GLN A 19 -0.40 -12.93 57.38
N VAL A 20 -0.70 -11.63 57.50
CA VAL A 20 -0.85 -10.74 56.36
C VAL A 20 0.56 -10.36 55.90
N VAL A 21 1.06 -11.02 54.87
CA VAL A 21 2.20 -10.54 54.08
C VAL A 21 1.68 -9.38 53.23
N VAL A 22 1.88 -8.15 53.70
CA VAL A 22 1.65 -6.95 52.88
C VAL A 22 2.76 -6.90 51.84
N SER A 23 2.49 -7.44 50.64
CA SER A 23 3.30 -7.18 49.46
C SER A 23 3.09 -5.71 49.07
N LEU A 24 3.99 -4.83 49.47
CA LEU A 24 4.03 -3.49 48.91
C LEU A 24 4.33 -3.61 47.40
N PRO A 25 3.52 -3.02 46.51
CA PRO A 25 3.82 -3.03 45.09
C PRO A 25 5.13 -2.26 44.88
N VAL A 26 6.17 -2.96 44.42
CA VAL A 26 7.35 -2.31 43.85
C VAL A 26 6.85 -1.51 42.64
N PRO A 27 7.08 -0.19 42.55
CA PRO A 27 6.74 0.54 41.34
C PRO A 27 7.50 -0.09 40.17
N THR A 28 6.76 -0.73 39.27
CA THR A 28 7.31 -1.14 37.97
C THR A 28 7.61 0.14 37.20
N PHE A 29 8.86 0.59 37.23
CA PHE A 29 9.33 1.67 36.37
C PHE A 29 9.07 1.27 34.92
N ALA A 30 8.43 2.16 34.16
CA ALA A 30 8.32 1.98 32.71
C ALA A 30 9.74 1.84 32.14
N ALA A 31 9.99 0.80 31.36
CA ALA A 31 11.30 0.60 30.74
C ALA A 31 11.68 1.83 29.92
N ASP A 32 12.92 2.29 30.06
CA ASP A 32 13.45 3.43 29.31
C ASP A 32 13.31 3.20 27.80
N PRO A 33 13.06 4.27 27.01
CA PRO A 33 13.05 4.18 25.57
C PRO A 33 14.35 3.57 25.03
N THR A 34 14.26 2.58 24.14
CA THR A 34 15.43 1.93 23.52
C THR A 34 15.45 2.16 22.01
N VAL A 35 16.59 2.64 21.50
CA VAL A 35 16.84 2.81 20.07
C VAL A 35 17.66 1.63 19.57
N THR A 36 17.17 0.91 18.56
CA THR A 36 17.84 -0.26 17.97
C THR A 36 18.15 0.00 16.51
N LEU A 37 19.42 -0.09 16.11
CA LEU A 37 19.82 -0.08 14.71
C LEU A 37 19.35 -1.39 14.06
N LYS A 38 18.56 -1.28 12.99
CA LYS A 38 18.04 -2.42 12.22
C LYS A 38 18.88 -2.72 10.99
N SER A 39 19.35 -1.69 10.30
CA SER A 39 20.18 -1.84 9.12
C SER A 39 21.03 -0.61 8.89
N GLU A 40 22.18 -0.83 8.25
CA GLU A 40 23.07 0.22 7.76
C GLU A 40 23.46 -0.12 6.33
N SER A 41 23.50 0.89 5.46
CA SER A 41 23.92 0.74 4.06
C SER A 41 24.67 1.98 3.59
N ILE A 42 25.68 1.77 2.75
CA ILE A 42 26.51 2.85 2.21
C ILE A 42 25.76 3.49 1.03
N LEU A 43 25.71 4.83 0.99
CA LEU A 43 25.10 5.59 -0.12
C LEU A 43 26.17 6.07 -1.11
N THR A 44 27.27 6.59 -0.56
CA THR A 44 28.46 7.06 -1.28
C THR A 44 29.63 7.18 -0.29
N SER A 45 30.84 7.44 -0.78
CA SER A 45 31.97 7.81 0.08
C SER A 45 31.60 9.01 0.96
N GLY A 46 31.58 8.81 2.28
CA GLY A 46 31.23 9.85 3.25
C GLY A 46 29.75 9.95 3.62
N ALA A 47 28.86 9.06 3.12
CA ALA A 47 27.47 9.01 3.58
C ALA A 47 26.92 7.58 3.70
N VAL A 48 26.23 7.34 4.81
CA VAL A 48 25.53 6.07 5.09
C VAL A 48 24.08 6.33 5.45
N MET A 49 23.22 5.39 5.09
CA MET A 49 21.84 5.30 5.52
C MET A 49 21.71 4.30 6.66
N LYS A 50 21.07 4.72 7.75
CA LYS A 50 20.78 3.90 8.93
C LYS A 50 19.27 3.87 9.18
N LYS A 51 18.72 2.68 9.43
CA LYS A 51 17.32 2.50 9.84
C LYS A 51 17.28 2.06 11.29
N TYR A 52 16.51 2.77 12.09
CA TYR A 52 16.33 2.51 13.52
C TYR A 52 14.88 2.14 13.80
N VAL A 53 14.70 1.27 14.80
CA VAL A 53 13.42 1.13 15.49
C VAL A 53 13.58 1.69 16.88
N TRP A 54 12.71 2.62 17.22
CA TRP A 54 12.62 3.19 18.53
C TRP A 54 11.42 2.60 19.28
N ASN A 55 11.69 1.86 20.35
CA ASN A 55 10.68 1.32 21.26
C ASN A 55 10.50 2.25 22.46
N PHE A 56 9.25 2.57 22.79
CA PHE A 56 8.88 3.41 23.94
C PHE A 56 7.51 3.01 24.47
N THR A 57 7.08 3.65 25.56
CA THR A 57 5.78 3.39 26.20
C THR A 57 4.86 4.60 26.05
N ARG A 58 3.64 4.41 25.53
CA ARG A 58 2.56 5.42 25.52
C ARG A 58 1.36 4.86 26.28
N ASN A 59 0.88 5.57 27.29
CA ASN A 59 -0.28 5.15 28.09
C ASN A 59 -0.18 3.69 28.56
N ASN A 60 0.98 3.30 29.11
CA ASN A 60 1.31 1.94 29.56
C ASN A 60 1.31 0.85 28.47
N LYS A 61 1.27 1.21 27.18
CA LYS A 61 1.42 0.28 26.06
C LYS A 61 2.79 0.44 25.41
N LYS A 62 3.45 -0.68 25.12
CA LYS A 62 4.67 -0.69 24.30
C LYS A 62 4.30 -0.32 22.88
N VAL A 63 5.03 0.63 22.31
CA VAL A 63 4.83 1.17 20.98
C VAL A 63 6.20 1.32 20.31
N SER A 64 6.25 1.16 19.00
CA SER A 64 7.46 1.37 18.21
C SER A 64 7.25 2.37 17.09
N ALA A 65 8.28 3.16 16.81
CA ALA A 65 8.36 3.99 15.62
C ALA A 65 9.65 3.70 14.86
N THR A 66 9.56 3.67 13.54
CA THR A 66 10.71 3.56 12.64
C THR A 66 11.26 4.95 12.36
N ALA A 67 12.58 5.07 12.33
CA ALA A 67 13.28 6.29 11.94
C ALA A 67 14.42 5.98 10.97
N ASN A 68 14.63 6.89 10.03
CA ASN A 68 15.63 6.79 8.99
C ASN A 68 16.63 7.93 9.16
N VAL A 69 17.92 7.64 9.06
CA VAL A 69 18.99 8.60 9.30
C VAL A 69 20.02 8.48 8.18
N VAL A 70 20.21 9.57 7.43
CA VAL A 70 21.41 9.73 6.60
C VAL A 70 22.47 10.43 7.43
N GLU A 71 23.55 9.72 7.72
CA GLU A 71 24.72 10.26 8.41
C GLU A 71 25.77 10.64 7.36
N VAL A 72 26.19 11.91 7.37
CA VAL A 72 27.15 12.47 6.42
C VAL A 72 28.41 12.91 7.16
N ASP A 73 29.56 12.41 6.73
CA ASP A 73 30.88 12.83 7.20
C ASP A 73 31.31 14.11 6.48
N LEU A 74 31.23 15.24 7.18
CA LEU A 74 31.56 16.57 6.66
C LEU A 74 33.08 16.77 6.47
N THR A 75 33.90 15.84 6.94
CA THR A 75 35.35 15.85 6.70
C THR A 75 35.76 15.11 5.42
N ASN A 76 34.86 14.33 4.84
CA ASN A 76 35.13 13.60 3.60
C ASN A 76 35.02 14.56 2.38
N PRO A 77 36.07 14.67 1.55
CA PRO A 77 36.07 15.60 0.41
C PRO A 77 35.14 15.18 -0.74
N TYR A 78 34.62 13.95 -0.70
CA TYR A 78 33.81 13.35 -1.77
C TYR A 78 32.31 13.38 -1.50
N VAL A 79 31.87 14.09 -0.47
CA VAL A 79 30.45 14.32 -0.17
C VAL A 79 30.20 15.79 0.11
N LYS A 80 29.06 16.30 -0.36
CA LYS A 80 28.53 17.60 0.06
C LYS A 80 27.05 17.53 0.38
N LEU A 81 26.62 18.45 1.23
CA LEU A 81 25.20 18.78 1.42
C LEU A 81 24.86 19.99 0.56
N ASP A 82 23.67 20.02 -0.03
CA ASP A 82 23.14 21.21 -0.69
C ASP A 82 21.61 21.25 -0.71
N VAL A 83 21.02 22.42 -0.90
CA VAL A 83 19.56 22.58 -0.98
C VAL A 83 19.10 22.59 -2.42
N ILE A 84 18.03 21.85 -2.70
CA ILE A 84 17.38 21.78 -4.00
C ILE A 84 16.05 22.54 -3.89
N ALA A 85 15.80 23.52 -4.74
CA ALA A 85 14.49 24.16 -4.90
C ALA A 85 13.67 23.45 -5.99
N GLY A 86 12.35 23.36 -5.78
CA GLY A 86 11.31 22.93 -6.72
C GLY A 86 11.73 22.38 -8.09
N LYS A 87 11.13 22.89 -9.16
CA LYS A 87 11.49 22.53 -10.54
C LYS A 87 12.61 23.44 -11.04
N ASN A 88 13.56 22.88 -11.79
CA ASN A 88 14.69 23.62 -12.37
C ASN A 88 15.53 24.41 -11.34
N ASN A 89 15.53 24.00 -10.07
CA ASN A 89 16.15 24.74 -8.97
C ASN A 89 15.57 26.16 -8.79
N GLN A 90 14.28 26.34 -9.07
CA GLN A 90 13.50 27.56 -8.83
C GLN A 90 12.35 27.26 -7.85
N PHE A 91 11.85 28.31 -7.20
CA PHE A 91 10.62 28.26 -6.42
C PHE A 91 9.38 28.33 -7.32
N THR A 92 8.21 28.34 -6.69
CA THR A 92 6.87 28.51 -7.29
C THR A 92 6.28 27.32 -8.06
N ASP A 93 7.11 26.32 -8.38
CA ASP A 93 6.66 25.01 -8.85
C ASP A 93 7.10 23.91 -7.87
N LYS A 94 6.13 23.36 -7.11
CA LYS A 94 6.38 22.37 -6.05
C LYS A 94 6.65 21.00 -6.66
N GLN A 95 7.61 20.27 -6.08
CA GLN A 95 7.94 18.91 -6.52
C GLN A 95 8.08 17.94 -5.34
N THR A 96 7.92 16.64 -5.59
CA THR A 96 8.25 15.63 -4.58
C THR A 96 9.76 15.59 -4.37
N VAL A 97 10.19 15.13 -3.19
CA VAL A 97 11.63 15.01 -2.87
C VAL A 97 12.33 14.06 -3.83
N ALA A 98 11.66 12.97 -4.25
CA ALA A 98 12.19 12.04 -5.24
C ALA A 98 12.47 12.72 -6.59
N THR A 99 11.56 13.54 -7.09
CA THR A 99 11.73 14.25 -8.36
C THR A 99 12.87 15.26 -8.28
N MET A 100 12.93 16.05 -7.20
CA MET A 100 14.02 17.01 -6.96
C MET A 100 15.38 16.32 -6.87
N ALA A 101 15.49 15.26 -6.06
CA ALA A 101 16.73 14.51 -5.88
C ALA A 101 17.23 13.88 -7.18
N LYS A 102 16.31 13.29 -7.96
CA LYS A 102 16.62 12.70 -9.26
C LYS A 102 17.12 13.76 -10.25
N ALA A 103 16.44 14.90 -10.35
CA ALA A 103 16.83 15.97 -11.26
C ALA A 103 18.18 16.60 -10.89
N ALA A 104 18.46 16.75 -9.59
CA ALA A 104 19.71 17.33 -9.09
C ALA A 104 20.89 16.33 -9.06
N GLY A 105 20.64 15.03 -9.20
CA GLY A 105 21.68 13.99 -9.05
C GLY A 105 22.12 13.75 -7.61
N ALA A 106 21.24 14.02 -6.63
CA ALA A 106 21.50 13.70 -5.24
C ALA A 106 21.51 12.17 -5.02
N VAL A 107 22.31 11.68 -4.08
CA VAL A 107 22.34 10.26 -3.66
C VAL A 107 21.37 9.97 -2.52
N ALA A 108 20.95 11.00 -1.79
CA ALA A 108 19.85 10.96 -0.84
C ALA A 108 19.31 12.38 -0.64
N ALA A 109 18.08 12.51 -0.16
CA ALA A 109 17.52 13.80 0.23
C ALA A 109 16.38 13.65 1.23
N VAL A 110 16.14 14.70 2.02
CA VAL A 110 14.94 14.85 2.85
C VAL A 110 14.19 16.14 2.48
N ASN A 111 12.89 16.18 2.73
CA ASN A 111 12.13 17.43 2.61
C ASN A 111 12.68 18.50 3.56
N GLY A 112 12.51 19.76 3.17
CA GLY A 112 13.11 20.90 3.88
C GLY A 112 12.12 21.74 4.68
N ASP A 113 12.05 23.00 4.27
CA ASP A 113 11.48 24.10 5.02
C ASP A 113 9.93 24.09 5.04
N PHE A 114 9.37 24.86 5.96
CA PHE A 114 7.96 25.20 6.00
C PHE A 114 7.62 26.17 4.87
N PHE A 115 6.38 26.12 4.40
CA PHE A 115 5.87 27.01 3.36
C PHE A 115 4.37 27.25 3.52
N ASN A 116 3.90 28.37 2.96
CA ASN A 116 2.46 28.62 2.87
C ASN A 116 1.86 27.74 1.76
N THR A 117 1.10 26.72 2.17
CA THR A 117 0.51 25.75 1.23
C THR A 117 -0.54 26.34 0.29
N GLN A 118 -1.11 27.49 0.63
CA GLN A 118 -2.13 28.21 -0.15
C GLN A 118 -1.54 29.28 -1.09
N ALA A 119 -0.25 29.57 -0.96
CA ALA A 119 0.43 30.59 -1.74
C ALA A 119 1.28 29.95 -2.87
N GLU A 120 2.21 30.73 -3.44
CA GLU A 120 2.97 30.36 -4.63
C GLU A 120 3.91 29.17 -4.41
N GLY A 121 4.22 28.79 -3.17
CA GLY A 121 5.08 27.64 -2.87
C GLY A 121 6.56 28.01 -2.82
N VAL A 122 6.91 28.83 -1.83
CA VAL A 122 8.28 29.25 -1.52
C VAL A 122 8.58 29.05 -0.03
N PRO A 123 9.85 28.87 0.38
CA PRO A 123 10.21 28.64 1.78
C PRO A 123 9.96 29.85 2.69
N LEU A 124 9.50 29.58 3.91
CA LEU A 124 9.34 30.59 4.97
C LEU A 124 10.69 31.06 5.52
N GLY A 125 11.68 30.19 5.58
CA GLY A 125 13.04 30.48 6.01
C GLY A 125 13.99 30.80 4.84
N PRO A 126 15.30 30.87 5.14
CA PRO A 126 16.31 31.09 4.13
C PRO A 126 16.59 29.85 3.29
N GLN A 127 17.11 30.09 2.09
CA GLN A 127 17.75 29.06 1.29
C GLN A 127 19.02 29.60 0.65
N ILE A 128 20.12 28.86 0.79
CA ILE A 128 21.34 29.05 0.02
C ILE A 128 21.62 27.74 -0.71
N THR A 129 21.79 27.83 -2.03
CA THR A 129 22.12 26.70 -2.92
C THR A 129 23.41 27.02 -3.67
N ASN A 130 24.41 26.13 -3.62
CA ASN A 130 25.74 26.37 -4.21
C ASN A 130 26.33 27.76 -3.87
N GLY A 131 26.17 28.21 -2.62
CA GLY A 131 26.63 29.52 -2.15
C GLY A 131 25.82 30.73 -2.62
N GLN A 132 24.76 30.54 -3.40
CA GLN A 132 23.88 31.61 -3.88
C GLN A 132 22.65 31.76 -2.98
N ILE A 133 22.31 33.00 -2.62
CA ILE A 133 21.13 33.31 -1.82
C ILE A 133 19.89 33.16 -2.69
N MET A 134 19.11 32.13 -2.41
CA MET A 134 17.86 31.85 -3.12
C MET A 134 16.68 32.51 -2.40
N SER A 135 16.62 32.41 -1.08
CA SER A 135 15.57 33.02 -0.23
C SER A 135 16.20 33.49 1.07
N THR A 136 15.66 34.54 1.66
CA THR A 136 16.15 35.09 2.94
C THR A 136 15.28 34.65 4.12
N PRO A 137 15.74 34.78 5.37
CA PRO A 137 14.85 34.71 6.53
C PRO A 137 13.88 35.89 6.50
N SER A 138 12.81 35.81 7.30
CA SER A 138 11.98 36.98 7.58
C SER A 138 12.76 37.97 8.45
N ASN A 139 12.62 39.26 8.19
CA ASN A 139 13.22 40.32 9.01
C ASN A 139 12.49 40.54 10.34
N LYS A 140 11.26 40.02 10.51
CA LYS A 140 10.42 40.27 11.70
C LYS A 140 9.74 39.04 12.30
N MET A 141 9.87 37.84 11.71
CA MET A 141 9.38 36.61 12.36
C MET A 141 10.44 36.05 13.31
N SER A 142 10.04 35.81 14.55
CA SER A 142 10.93 35.29 15.58
C SER A 142 10.98 33.76 15.60
N GLY A 143 12.08 33.20 16.10
CA GLY A 143 12.15 31.79 16.49
C GLY A 143 12.21 30.74 15.37
N LEU A 144 12.41 31.13 14.10
CA LEU A 144 12.69 30.19 12.99
C LEU A 144 14.20 29.95 12.86
N TYR A 145 14.63 28.74 13.20
CA TYR A 145 16.01 28.30 13.04
C TYR A 145 16.29 27.89 11.59
N ALA A 146 17.55 28.05 11.18
CA ALA A 146 18.06 27.48 9.94
C ALA A 146 19.30 26.64 10.19
N PHE A 147 19.53 25.67 9.31
CA PHE A 147 20.74 24.87 9.26
C PHE A 147 21.58 25.34 8.09
N GLY A 148 22.88 25.55 8.31
CA GLY A 148 23.81 25.92 7.25
C GLY A 148 25.14 25.20 7.34
N ILE A 149 25.82 25.08 6.21
CA ILE A 149 27.21 24.63 6.10
C ILE A 149 28.06 25.82 5.68
N THR A 150 29.02 26.20 6.52
CA THR A 150 29.94 27.31 6.22
C THR A 150 30.89 26.95 5.07
N LYS A 151 31.59 27.94 4.51
CA LYS A 151 32.64 27.73 3.51
C LYS A 151 33.73 26.74 3.95
N ASP A 152 33.98 26.61 5.26
CA ASP A 152 34.95 25.70 5.85
C ASP A 152 34.35 24.35 6.27
N ASN A 153 33.18 23.98 5.72
CA ASN A 153 32.45 22.74 6.01
C ASN A 153 32.01 22.58 7.48
N LYS A 154 31.82 23.68 8.22
CA LYS A 154 31.28 23.61 9.58
C LYS A 154 29.75 23.71 9.57
N PRO A 155 29.03 22.79 10.23
CA PRO A 155 27.60 22.89 10.39
C PRO A 155 27.24 23.95 11.44
N VAL A 156 26.15 24.68 11.18
CA VAL A 156 25.59 25.70 12.08
C VAL A 156 24.08 25.52 12.13
N ILE A 157 23.51 25.54 13.34
CA ILE A 157 22.06 25.70 13.55
C ILE A 157 21.89 26.93 14.42
N ASP A 158 21.27 27.98 13.89
CA ASP A 158 21.04 29.23 14.62
C ASP A 158 19.85 30.02 14.08
N LEU A 159 19.56 31.16 14.74
CA LEU A 159 18.59 32.15 14.31
C LEU A 159 19.25 33.17 13.38
N PHE A 160 18.71 33.28 12.17
CA PHE A 160 19.19 34.22 11.15
C PHE A 160 18.13 35.27 10.86
N ALA A 161 18.55 36.52 10.73
CA ALA A 161 17.75 37.64 10.24
C ALA A 161 18.29 38.11 8.89
N PHE A 162 17.45 38.86 8.19
CA PHE A 162 17.81 39.56 6.97
C PHE A 162 17.87 41.06 7.24
N GLN A 163 18.92 41.71 6.75
CA GLN A 163 18.99 43.16 6.70
C GLN A 163 19.45 43.55 5.31
N GLY A 164 18.72 44.44 4.64
CA GLY A 164 19.08 44.92 3.32
C GLY A 164 18.36 46.20 2.97
N ALA A 165 18.90 46.94 2.01
CA ALA A 165 18.30 48.15 1.48
C ALA A 165 18.61 48.31 -0.01
N VAL A 166 17.70 48.99 -0.71
CA VAL A 166 17.91 49.50 -2.06
C VAL A 166 18.24 50.98 -1.95
N LYS A 167 19.26 51.43 -2.66
CA LYS A 167 19.70 52.83 -2.69
C LYS A 167 19.54 53.42 -4.09
N ALA A 168 18.71 54.46 -4.18
CA ALA A 168 18.48 55.24 -5.39
C ALA A 168 19.68 56.12 -5.74
N LYS A 169 19.73 56.60 -6.98
CA LYS A 169 20.79 57.48 -7.50
C LYS A 169 20.95 58.78 -6.71
N ASP A 170 19.86 59.31 -6.17
CA ASP A 170 19.86 60.53 -5.34
C ASP A 170 20.39 60.30 -3.91
N GLY A 171 20.71 59.04 -3.56
CA GLY A 171 21.22 58.64 -2.26
C GLY A 171 20.15 58.15 -1.29
N THR A 172 18.86 58.34 -1.60
CA THR A 172 17.74 57.87 -0.76
C THR A 172 17.71 56.35 -0.74
N SER A 173 17.45 55.77 0.44
CA SER A 173 17.43 54.31 0.61
C SER A 173 16.11 53.84 1.19
N PHE A 174 15.69 52.62 0.84
CA PHE A 174 14.52 51.95 1.39
C PHE A 174 14.87 50.51 1.79
N GLU A 175 14.40 50.06 2.95
CA GLU A 175 14.70 48.74 3.49
C GLU A 175 14.02 47.62 2.68
N LEU A 176 14.76 46.55 2.41
CA LEU A 176 14.22 45.33 1.83
C LEU A 176 13.58 44.45 2.92
N GLY A 177 12.34 44.03 2.70
CA GLY A 177 11.64 43.06 3.54
C GLY A 177 12.13 41.61 3.36
N GLY A 178 12.72 41.30 2.20
CA GLY A 178 13.28 39.98 1.91
C GLY A 178 13.51 39.75 0.41
N ILE A 179 14.11 38.60 0.10
CA ILE A 179 14.37 38.12 -1.25
C ILE A 179 13.56 36.84 -1.50
N ASN A 180 12.86 36.79 -2.64
CA ASN A 180 12.02 35.68 -3.13
C ASN A 180 11.02 35.16 -2.09
N LYS A 181 10.28 36.08 -1.46
CA LYS A 181 9.26 35.76 -0.47
C LYS A 181 7.85 35.85 -1.05
N THR A 182 7.02 34.89 -0.65
CA THR A 182 5.56 35.00 -0.73
C THR A 182 5.04 35.85 0.42
N TYR A 183 3.75 36.15 0.41
CA TYR A 183 3.06 36.79 1.50
C TYR A 183 2.96 35.85 2.71
N TYR A 184 3.23 36.44 3.87
CA TYR A 184 3.03 35.86 5.20
C TYR A 184 2.60 36.95 6.19
N TRP A 185 2.26 36.53 7.41
CA TRP A 185 1.91 37.41 8.52
C TRP A 185 2.99 37.37 9.58
N TYR A 186 3.33 38.54 10.10
CA TYR A 186 4.22 38.66 11.26
C TYR A 186 3.49 38.23 12.54
N ASP A 187 4.25 38.08 13.62
CA ASP A 187 3.73 37.61 14.92
C ASP A 187 2.67 38.58 15.50
N ASP A 188 2.66 39.84 15.07
CA ASP A 188 1.67 40.87 15.44
C ASP A 188 0.43 40.90 14.53
N GLY A 189 0.34 40.00 13.54
CA GLY A 189 -0.76 39.94 12.57
C GLY A 189 -0.63 40.92 11.40
N THR A 190 0.45 41.68 11.31
CA THR A 190 0.70 42.57 10.18
C THR A 190 1.04 41.77 8.92
N HIS A 191 0.44 42.15 7.79
CA HIS A 191 0.74 41.54 6.49
C HIS A 191 2.12 41.95 5.97
N SER A 192 2.96 40.97 5.62
CA SER A 192 4.37 41.16 5.24
C SER A 192 4.63 42.20 4.16
N HIS A 193 3.73 42.28 3.18
CA HIS A 193 3.87 43.14 2.00
C HIS A 193 3.14 44.48 2.12
N THR A 194 2.54 44.81 3.28
CA THR A 194 2.05 46.17 3.53
C THR A 194 3.24 47.10 3.78
N ASP A 195 3.30 48.22 3.05
CA ASP A 195 4.42 49.19 3.08
C ASP A 195 5.81 48.63 2.72
N GLY A 196 5.90 47.37 2.28
CA GLY A 196 7.16 46.65 2.13
C GLY A 196 7.75 46.68 0.72
N LEU A 197 9.08 46.58 0.62
CA LEU A 197 9.82 46.42 -0.64
C LEU A 197 10.48 45.04 -0.66
N PHE A 198 10.18 44.21 -1.66
CA PHE A 198 10.72 42.85 -1.77
C PHE A 198 11.44 42.66 -3.10
N MET A 199 12.52 41.89 -3.10
CA MET A 199 13.31 41.60 -4.29
C MET A 199 13.02 40.18 -4.80
N TYR A 200 12.85 40.04 -6.11
CA TYR A 200 12.61 38.77 -6.78
C TYR A 200 13.68 38.54 -7.84
N THR A 201 14.42 37.45 -7.72
CA THR A 201 15.51 37.06 -8.63
C THR A 201 15.06 35.90 -9.52
N ASP A 202 15.95 35.41 -10.37
CA ASP A 202 15.71 34.25 -11.25
C ASP A 202 15.42 32.93 -10.50
N ALA A 203 15.57 32.90 -9.18
CA ALA A 203 15.07 31.82 -8.33
C ALA A 203 13.53 31.80 -8.22
N TRP A 204 12.82 32.86 -8.61
CA TRP A 204 11.37 32.91 -8.66
C TRP A 204 10.84 32.55 -10.06
N GLY A 205 10.24 31.37 -10.20
CA GLY A 205 9.85 30.80 -11.51
C GLY A 205 8.49 31.22 -12.06
N GLN A 206 7.91 32.33 -11.61
CA GLN A 206 6.59 32.81 -12.07
C GLN A 206 6.57 34.30 -12.41
N VAL A 207 5.61 34.69 -13.24
CA VAL A 207 5.37 36.10 -13.60
C VAL A 207 4.74 36.90 -12.46
N ASP A 208 3.83 36.28 -11.71
CA ASP A 208 3.17 36.89 -10.56
C ASP A 208 4.00 36.68 -9.29
N ARG A 209 4.01 37.70 -8.42
CA ARG A 209 4.85 37.76 -7.22
C ARG A 209 4.04 38.22 -6.02
N SER A 210 3.71 37.30 -5.12
CA SER A 210 3.08 37.59 -3.83
C SER A 210 1.80 38.43 -3.93
N ASN A 211 1.00 38.25 -4.98
CA ASN A 211 -0.18 39.09 -5.24
C ASN A 211 -1.47 38.45 -4.71
N ASP A 212 -1.71 38.60 -3.42
CA ASP A 212 -2.86 38.03 -2.69
C ASP A 212 -4.07 38.98 -2.59
N GLY A 213 -3.99 40.16 -3.23
CA GLY A 213 -5.03 41.18 -3.21
C GLY A 213 -5.08 42.06 -1.94
N LYS A 214 -4.17 41.89 -0.97
CA LYS A 214 -4.11 42.73 0.24
C LYS A 214 -3.38 44.05 0.04
N SER A 215 -2.58 44.16 -1.01
CA SER A 215 -1.82 45.36 -1.38
C SER A 215 -1.79 45.55 -2.89
N VAL A 216 -1.78 46.80 -3.36
CA VAL A 216 -1.61 47.13 -4.78
C VAL A 216 -0.10 47.20 -5.09
N PRO A 217 0.44 46.33 -5.96
CA PRO A 217 1.87 46.31 -6.26
C PRO A 217 2.27 47.45 -7.20
N THR A 218 3.48 47.96 -7.01
CA THR A 218 4.26 48.71 -8.01
C THR A 218 5.56 47.95 -8.24
N GLU A 219 5.87 47.60 -9.49
CA GLU A 219 7.06 46.77 -9.79
C GLU A 219 8.15 47.52 -10.56
N VAL A 220 9.41 47.17 -10.29
CA VAL A 220 10.60 47.76 -10.93
C VAL A 220 11.51 46.66 -11.45
N LEU A 221 11.71 46.59 -12.76
CA LEU A 221 12.68 45.69 -13.40
C LEU A 221 14.05 46.35 -13.44
N VAL A 222 15.05 45.67 -12.89
CA VAL A 222 16.46 46.08 -12.91
C VAL A 222 17.26 45.01 -13.63
N GLN A 223 18.08 45.41 -14.59
CA GLN A 223 19.03 44.52 -15.29
C GLN A 223 20.38 45.20 -15.39
N ASP A 224 21.44 44.44 -15.10
CA ASP A 224 22.83 44.93 -15.09
C ASP A 224 22.99 46.18 -14.20
N GLY A 225 22.26 46.22 -13.09
CA GLY A 225 22.24 47.34 -12.14
C GLY A 225 21.49 48.60 -12.61
N ILE A 226 20.81 48.56 -13.76
CA ILE A 226 20.08 49.68 -14.34
C ILE A 226 18.58 49.40 -14.37
N ILE A 227 17.78 50.39 -13.98
CA ILE A 227 16.31 50.31 -14.05
C ILE A 227 15.87 50.30 -15.52
N LYS A 228 15.21 49.22 -15.94
CA LYS A 228 14.71 49.05 -17.32
C LYS A 228 13.23 49.38 -17.48
N GLN A 229 12.44 49.11 -16.44
CA GLN A 229 11.00 49.34 -16.46
C GLN A 229 10.49 49.63 -15.05
N ILE A 230 9.54 50.55 -14.95
CA ILE A 230 8.75 50.79 -13.73
C ILE A 230 7.28 50.60 -14.13
N ALA A 231 6.53 49.86 -13.34
CA ALA A 231 5.11 49.57 -13.51
C ALA A 231 4.34 50.06 -12.28
N PRO A 232 3.90 51.33 -12.27
CA PRO A 232 3.13 51.90 -11.15
C PRO A 232 1.78 51.21 -11.01
N ASP A 233 1.44 50.85 -9.77
CA ASP A 233 0.14 50.28 -9.37
C ASP A 233 -0.30 49.06 -10.22
N THR A 234 0.67 48.34 -10.78
CA THR A 234 0.48 47.13 -11.57
C THR A 234 1.73 46.24 -11.52
N VAL A 235 1.68 45.10 -12.22
CA VAL A 235 2.76 44.09 -12.26
C VAL A 235 3.47 44.06 -13.61
N ILE A 236 4.72 43.64 -13.60
CA ILE A 236 5.54 43.35 -14.78
C ILE A 236 5.35 41.86 -15.13
N LYS A 237 4.81 41.61 -16.33
CA LYS A 237 4.46 40.27 -16.84
C LYS A 237 5.62 39.51 -17.50
N VAL A 238 6.80 39.55 -16.89
CA VAL A 238 7.94 38.69 -17.26
C VAL A 238 8.48 38.01 -16.01
N GLU A 239 9.10 36.83 -16.12
CA GLU A 239 9.87 36.26 -15.01
C GLU A 239 11.12 37.12 -14.70
N PRO A 240 11.62 37.15 -13.46
CA PRO A 240 12.82 37.90 -13.15
C PRO A 240 14.03 37.36 -13.95
N PRO A 241 14.82 38.24 -14.58
CA PRO A 241 15.90 37.82 -15.46
C PRO A 241 17.15 37.37 -14.69
N LYS A 242 17.95 36.48 -15.30
CA LYS A 242 19.21 35.97 -14.70
C LYS A 242 20.24 37.06 -14.38
N ASN A 243 20.29 38.13 -15.17
CA ASN A 243 21.21 39.27 -14.99
C ASN A 243 20.55 40.44 -14.25
N GLY A 244 19.51 40.18 -13.45
CA GLY A 244 18.74 41.24 -12.81
C GLY A 244 17.77 40.73 -11.74
N TYR A 245 16.81 41.58 -11.40
CA TYR A 245 15.77 41.31 -10.43
C TYR A 245 14.55 42.22 -10.66
N ILE A 246 13.44 41.86 -10.06
CA ILE A 246 12.24 42.70 -9.97
C ILE A 246 12.02 43.08 -8.51
N LEU A 247 11.89 44.38 -8.24
CA LEU A 247 11.41 44.85 -6.94
C LEU A 247 9.88 44.92 -6.98
N ARG A 248 9.23 44.40 -5.94
CA ARG A 248 7.80 44.58 -5.68
C ARG A 248 7.64 45.52 -4.49
N ALA A 249 6.98 46.65 -4.74
CA ALA A 249 6.71 47.68 -3.76
C ALA A 249 5.20 47.81 -3.52
N ALA A 250 4.80 48.24 -2.33
CA ALA A 250 3.43 48.55 -1.95
C ALA A 250 3.41 49.60 -0.83
N GLY A 251 2.38 50.46 -0.80
CA GLY A 251 2.26 51.50 0.23
C GLY A 251 3.45 52.47 0.22
N LYS A 252 4.12 52.64 1.37
CA LYS A 252 5.29 53.53 1.52
C LYS A 252 6.44 53.22 0.55
N SER A 253 6.73 51.94 0.29
CA SER A 253 7.78 51.59 -0.67
C SER A 253 7.39 51.93 -2.11
N ALA A 254 6.09 51.89 -2.44
CA ALA A 254 5.61 52.32 -3.75
C ALA A 254 5.72 53.86 -3.91
N GLN A 255 5.52 54.62 -2.83
CA GLN A 255 5.83 56.06 -2.82
C GLN A 255 7.32 56.31 -3.06
N PHE A 256 8.19 55.57 -2.36
CA PHE A 256 9.64 55.63 -2.61
C PHE A 256 10.00 55.37 -4.08
N VAL A 257 9.40 54.35 -4.71
CA VAL A 257 9.60 54.08 -6.14
C VAL A 257 9.16 55.28 -7.00
N LYS A 258 7.98 55.85 -6.74
CA LYS A 258 7.43 56.97 -7.53
C LYS A 258 8.23 58.26 -7.38
N GLU A 259 8.80 58.50 -6.20
CA GLU A 259 9.52 59.74 -5.88
C GLU A 259 10.99 59.71 -6.26
N HIS A 260 11.66 58.55 -6.14
CA HIS A 260 13.12 58.45 -6.21
C HIS A 260 13.67 57.61 -7.37
N LEU A 261 12.85 56.79 -8.03
CA LEU A 261 13.33 55.88 -9.09
C LEU A 261 12.88 56.32 -10.48
N LYS A 262 13.80 56.22 -11.46
CA LYS A 262 13.53 56.52 -12.87
C LYS A 262 14.16 55.47 -13.79
N VAL A 263 13.52 55.19 -14.91
CA VAL A 263 14.09 54.31 -15.95
C VAL A 263 15.41 54.90 -16.46
N GLY A 264 16.43 54.05 -16.56
CA GLY A 264 17.79 54.42 -16.95
C GLY A 264 18.72 54.76 -15.79
N ASP A 265 18.20 54.98 -14.58
CA ASP A 265 19.04 55.24 -13.41
C ASP A 265 19.69 53.94 -12.87
N PRO A 266 20.92 54.03 -12.31
CA PRO A 266 21.51 52.95 -11.56
C PRO A 266 20.75 52.73 -10.25
N LEU A 267 20.68 51.47 -9.82
CA LEU A 267 20.09 51.08 -8.55
C LEU A 267 21.01 50.05 -7.88
N THR A 268 21.41 50.32 -6.64
CA THR A 268 22.22 49.38 -5.87
C THR A 268 21.37 48.72 -4.78
N ALA A 269 21.67 47.46 -4.47
CA ALA A 269 21.06 46.75 -3.38
C ALA A 269 22.15 46.10 -2.54
N ASP A 270 22.18 46.44 -1.27
CA ASP A 270 23.14 45.91 -0.30
C ASP A 270 22.36 45.14 0.76
N TYR A 271 22.80 43.92 1.06
CA TYR A 271 22.13 43.06 2.03
C TYR A 271 23.09 42.04 2.63
N ALA A 272 22.75 41.59 3.85
CA ALA A 272 23.51 40.60 4.61
C ALA A 272 22.59 39.74 5.47
N PHE A 273 23.06 38.53 5.79
CA PHE A 273 22.50 37.72 6.87
C PHE A 273 23.03 38.20 8.21
N ILE A 274 22.15 38.31 9.21
CA ILE A 274 22.49 38.73 10.56
C ILE A 274 22.26 37.56 11.51
N ASN A 275 23.21 37.29 12.40
CA ASN A 275 22.96 36.40 13.54
C ASN A 275 22.06 37.13 14.55
N GLN A 276 20.82 36.67 14.76
CA GLN A 276 19.86 37.38 15.62
C GLN A 276 20.30 37.48 17.08
N ARG A 277 21.16 36.56 17.54
CA ARG A 277 21.61 36.51 18.94
C ARG A 277 22.76 37.49 19.21
N THR A 278 23.68 37.63 18.26
CA THR A 278 24.91 38.42 18.42
C THR A 278 24.86 39.76 17.69
N GLY A 279 23.92 39.94 16.76
CA GLY A 279 23.85 41.11 15.86
C GLY A 279 24.95 41.13 14.79
N THR A 280 25.78 40.08 14.69
CA THR A 280 26.89 40.05 13.75
C THR A 280 26.41 39.75 12.34
N ALA A 281 26.85 40.55 11.37
CA ALA A 281 26.62 40.30 9.95
C ALA A 281 27.56 39.22 9.41
N TYR A 282 27.01 38.29 8.63
CA TYR A 282 27.78 37.34 7.84
C TYR A 282 28.12 37.93 6.48
N ALA A 283 29.30 37.59 5.97
CA ALA A 283 29.62 37.81 4.56
C ALA A 283 28.66 37.01 3.67
N ASN A 284 28.33 37.55 2.48
CA ASN A 284 27.35 36.91 1.58
C ASN A 284 27.81 35.54 1.06
N ASP A 285 29.11 35.24 1.11
CA ASP A 285 29.73 33.96 0.74
C ASP A 285 30.06 33.07 1.96
N ALA A 286 29.60 33.42 3.16
CA ALA A 286 29.96 32.70 4.39
C ALA A 286 29.44 31.24 4.40
N PHE A 287 28.39 30.96 3.65
CA PHE A 287 27.71 29.66 3.62
C PHE A 287 27.69 29.08 2.21
N LYS A 288 27.96 27.77 2.11
CA LYS A 288 27.77 26.99 0.88
C LYS A 288 26.32 26.57 0.68
N THR A 289 25.65 26.32 1.81
CA THR A 289 24.32 25.71 1.87
C THR A 289 23.62 26.25 3.10
N MET A 290 22.34 26.55 2.98
CA MET A 290 21.49 26.91 4.11
C MET A 290 20.05 26.51 3.79
N ILE A 291 19.37 25.92 4.77
CA ILE A 291 17.95 25.57 4.68
C ILE A 291 17.21 26.03 5.93
N GLY A 292 16.08 26.69 5.72
CA GLY A 292 15.16 27.07 6.78
C GLY A 292 14.51 25.84 7.44
N GLY A 293 14.12 26.03 8.69
CA GLY A 293 13.31 25.09 9.44
C GLY A 293 12.41 25.84 10.41
N HIS A 294 12.09 25.19 11.52
CA HIS A 294 11.20 25.76 12.53
C HIS A 294 11.92 25.89 13.87
N SER A 295 11.57 25.03 14.83
CA SER A 295 12.12 25.14 16.18
C SER A 295 13.40 24.34 16.30
N ILE A 296 14.35 24.86 17.09
CA ILE A 296 15.40 24.03 17.67
C ILE A 296 14.78 22.91 18.51
N LEU A 297 15.38 21.73 18.45
CA LEU A 297 14.95 20.51 19.13
C LEU A 297 15.99 20.07 20.17
N VAL A 298 17.26 20.09 19.79
CA VAL A 298 18.37 19.67 20.65
C VAL A 298 19.41 20.78 20.67
N ASP A 299 19.90 21.12 21.86
CA ASP A 299 21.03 22.02 22.05
C ASP A 299 21.94 21.47 23.16
N GLY A 300 23.24 21.36 22.89
CA GLY A 300 24.20 20.78 23.84
C GLY A 300 23.93 19.30 24.19
N ALA A 301 23.47 18.49 23.22
CA ALA A 301 23.02 17.11 23.40
C ALA A 301 21.88 16.95 24.44
N LYS A 302 21.08 18.00 24.64
CA LYS A 302 19.93 18.01 25.54
C LYS A 302 18.69 18.50 24.82
N ALA A 303 17.53 18.00 25.23
CA ALA A 303 16.26 18.54 24.77
C ALA A 303 16.13 19.98 25.27
N THR A 304 15.65 20.87 24.41
CA THR A 304 15.50 22.30 24.72
C THR A 304 14.05 22.75 24.51
N SER A 305 13.69 23.91 25.07
CA SER A 305 12.40 24.54 24.82
C SER A 305 12.25 24.91 23.36
N PHE A 306 11.03 24.80 22.84
CA PHE A 306 10.75 25.21 21.46
C PHE A 306 10.86 26.72 21.33
N SER A 307 11.47 27.20 20.23
CA SER A 307 11.74 28.62 20.00
C SER A 307 10.53 29.43 19.53
N ARG A 308 9.41 28.77 19.27
CA ARG A 308 8.12 29.36 18.88
C ARG A 308 6.99 28.37 19.14
N ASP A 309 5.74 28.80 19.00
CA ASP A 309 4.57 27.92 19.18
C ASP A 309 4.62 26.71 18.23
N VAL A 310 4.36 25.53 18.80
CA VAL A 310 4.34 24.24 18.11
C VAL A 310 2.98 23.56 18.20
N SER A 311 1.94 24.26 18.67
CA SER A 311 0.58 23.73 18.82
C SER A 311 0.07 23.09 17.51
N SER A 312 0.31 23.74 16.38
CA SER A 312 -0.03 23.26 15.03
C SER A 312 0.80 22.04 14.57
N LEU A 313 1.92 21.75 15.24
CA LEU A 313 2.80 20.61 14.97
C LEU A 313 2.56 19.43 15.93
N GLY A 314 1.53 19.50 16.78
CA GLY A 314 1.23 18.52 17.82
C GLY A 314 0.94 17.09 17.31
N GLY A 315 0.72 16.18 18.25
CA GLY A 315 0.36 14.79 17.98
C GLY A 315 1.53 13.86 17.60
N TYR A 316 1.20 12.63 17.25
CA TYR A 316 2.15 11.59 16.84
C TYR A 316 2.13 11.45 15.33
N ARG A 317 3.11 12.06 14.67
CA ARG A 317 3.13 12.21 13.20
C ARG A 317 4.46 11.78 12.63
N SER A 318 4.56 11.74 11.32
CA SER A 318 5.86 11.69 10.66
C SER A 318 6.62 12.99 10.94
N ARG A 319 7.94 12.90 11.11
CA ARG A 319 8.81 14.04 11.45
C ARG A 319 10.00 14.08 10.51
N THR A 320 10.50 15.27 10.22
CA THR A 320 11.78 15.47 9.55
C THR A 320 12.63 16.43 10.39
N GLY A 321 13.93 16.17 10.45
CA GLY A 321 14.86 17.02 11.19
C GLY A 321 16.27 16.95 10.62
N VAL A 322 17.08 17.92 11.02
CA VAL A 322 18.50 17.97 10.69
C VAL A 322 19.31 18.34 11.94
N GLY A 323 20.48 17.73 12.09
CA GLY A 323 21.37 17.99 13.22
C GLY A 323 22.83 17.69 12.90
N TYR A 324 23.70 17.91 13.87
CA TYR A 324 25.13 17.61 13.74
C TYR A 324 25.76 17.14 15.06
N SER A 325 26.90 16.46 14.96
CA SER A 325 27.64 15.88 16.09
C SER A 325 28.40 16.93 16.91
N GLN A 326 28.78 16.59 18.14
CA GLN A 326 29.48 17.52 19.05
C GLN A 326 30.81 18.04 18.47
N ASP A 327 31.55 17.17 17.77
CA ASP A 327 32.80 17.51 17.11
C ASP A 327 32.62 18.24 15.77
N MET A 328 31.38 18.50 15.36
CA MET A 328 31.00 19.16 14.11
C MET A 328 31.44 18.41 12.84
N LYS A 329 31.84 17.14 12.95
CA LYS A 329 32.31 16.34 11.81
C LYS A 329 31.19 15.60 11.09
N LYS A 330 30.03 15.43 11.72
CA LYS A 330 28.90 14.70 11.14
C LYS A 330 27.66 15.56 11.07
N ALA A 331 26.92 15.44 9.97
CA ALA A 331 25.55 15.90 9.86
C ALA A 331 24.57 14.71 9.80
N TYR A 332 23.37 14.92 10.32
CA TYR A 332 22.30 13.93 10.38
C TYR A 332 21.06 14.50 9.69
N LEU A 333 20.61 13.86 8.61
CA LEU A 333 19.29 14.09 8.01
C LEU A 333 18.37 12.98 8.51
N VAL A 334 17.26 13.33 9.14
CA VAL A 334 16.48 12.37 9.93
C VAL A 334 15.02 12.43 9.57
N THR A 335 14.39 11.29 9.32
CA THR A 335 12.94 11.15 9.31
C THR A 335 12.45 10.14 10.35
N ALA A 336 11.25 10.38 10.89
CA ALA A 336 10.50 9.42 11.69
C ALA A 336 9.16 9.13 11.02
N ASP A 337 8.77 7.86 10.94
CA ASP A 337 7.65 7.42 10.12
C ASP A 337 6.36 7.31 10.93
N LYS A 338 5.22 7.71 10.35
CA LYS A 338 3.88 7.32 10.81
C LYS A 338 3.18 6.55 9.71
N ASN A 339 2.83 5.28 9.93
CA ASN A 339 2.03 4.45 9.03
C ASN A 339 1.44 3.26 9.82
N ASP A 340 0.92 2.23 9.16
CA ASP A 340 0.34 1.05 9.83
C ASP A 340 1.37 0.25 10.65
N ASN A 341 2.65 0.33 10.27
CA ASN A 341 3.76 -0.38 10.91
C ASN A 341 4.62 0.53 11.81
N SER A 342 4.31 1.82 11.90
CA SER A 342 5.09 2.79 12.67
C SER A 342 4.19 3.83 13.34
N ALA A 343 4.36 4.00 14.65
CA ALA A 343 3.45 4.81 15.46
C ALA A 343 3.65 6.33 15.36
N GLY A 344 4.59 6.82 14.55
CA GLY A 344 4.98 8.24 14.50
C GLY A 344 5.67 8.69 15.78
N MET A 345 6.09 9.95 15.84
CA MET A 345 6.69 10.56 17.03
C MET A 345 6.03 11.91 17.35
N SER A 346 5.91 12.23 18.64
CA SER A 346 5.74 13.62 19.07
C SER A 346 7.05 14.40 18.89
N LEU A 347 7.03 15.73 18.99
CA LEU A 347 8.26 16.51 18.94
C LEU A 347 9.20 16.19 20.10
N GLN A 348 8.65 15.99 21.31
CA GLN A 348 9.43 15.64 22.50
C GLN A 348 10.03 14.24 22.40
N GLU A 349 9.29 13.31 21.79
CA GLU A 349 9.87 12.02 21.43
C GLU A 349 11.01 12.26 20.42
N PHE A 350 10.75 12.95 19.31
CA PHE A 350 11.77 13.18 18.30
C PHE A 350 13.06 13.84 18.84
N GLN A 351 12.96 14.76 19.81
CA GLN A 351 14.12 15.30 20.55
C GLN A 351 14.96 14.20 21.21
N ARG A 352 14.32 13.28 21.94
CA ARG A 352 15.00 12.17 22.62
C ARG A 352 15.65 11.21 21.62
N PHE A 353 14.98 10.93 20.50
CA PHE A 353 15.58 10.13 19.43
C PHE A 353 16.86 10.76 18.88
N LEU A 354 16.81 12.05 18.55
CA LEU A 354 17.95 12.80 18.01
C LEU A 354 19.14 12.76 18.98
N ILE A 355 18.91 12.90 20.28
CA ILE A 355 19.94 12.77 21.31
C ILE A 355 20.54 11.36 21.33
N GLN A 356 19.70 10.32 21.27
CA GLN A 356 20.13 8.91 21.32
C GLN A 356 20.96 8.50 20.10
N ILE A 357 20.73 9.10 18.93
CA ILE A 357 21.56 8.88 17.74
C ILE A 357 22.82 9.76 17.69
N GLY A 358 23.08 10.58 18.71
CA GLY A 358 24.30 11.37 18.86
C GLY A 358 24.24 12.81 18.33
N ALA A 359 23.04 13.36 18.05
CA ALA A 359 22.92 14.76 17.67
C ALA A 359 23.24 15.68 18.86
N TYR A 360 24.20 16.59 18.67
CA TYR A 360 24.57 17.59 19.66
C TYR A 360 23.71 18.85 19.54
N LYS A 361 23.43 19.27 18.30
CA LYS A 361 22.46 20.32 18.00
C LYS A 361 21.57 19.85 16.85
N ALA A 362 20.27 20.07 16.96
CA ALA A 362 19.30 19.63 15.94
C ALA A 362 18.08 20.54 15.92
N MET A 363 17.45 20.66 14.75
CA MET A 363 16.24 21.45 14.54
C MET A 363 15.17 20.66 13.77
N ASN A 364 13.93 21.09 13.91
CA ASN A 364 12.78 20.54 13.21
C ASN A 364 12.66 21.12 11.80
N LEU A 365 12.43 20.25 10.81
CA LEU A 365 12.04 20.59 9.45
C LEU A 365 10.54 20.31 9.25
N ASP A 366 9.98 20.57 8.06
CA ASP A 366 8.56 20.32 7.81
C ASP A 366 8.22 18.82 7.96
N GLY A 367 7.05 18.52 8.51
CA GLY A 367 6.67 17.18 8.96
C GLY A 367 5.38 16.64 8.34
N GLY A 368 4.81 15.60 8.97
CA GLY A 368 3.55 15.00 8.56
C GLY A 368 3.57 14.49 7.13
N GLY A 369 2.59 14.87 6.32
CA GLY A 369 2.51 14.47 4.91
C GLY A 369 3.67 14.95 4.03
N SER A 370 4.47 15.93 4.49
CA SER A 370 5.66 16.39 3.78
C SER A 370 6.87 15.49 4.01
N THR A 371 6.91 14.73 5.12
CA THR A 371 8.04 13.88 5.50
C THR A 371 8.33 12.83 4.43
N GLN A 372 9.47 13.03 3.78
CA GLN A 372 10.00 12.18 2.71
C GLN A 372 11.50 12.08 2.88
N MET A 373 12.04 10.86 2.89
CA MET A 373 13.45 10.58 2.68
C MET A 373 13.60 9.69 1.45
N VAL A 374 14.51 10.07 0.57
CA VAL A 374 14.87 9.28 -0.61
C VAL A 374 16.33 8.91 -0.56
N GLU A 375 16.65 7.76 -1.14
CA GLU A 375 18.01 7.21 -1.19
C GLU A 375 18.27 6.59 -2.56
N ARG A 376 19.54 6.58 -2.95
CA ARG A 376 20.07 5.81 -4.08
C ARG A 376 20.75 4.58 -3.48
N PRO A 377 20.15 3.38 -3.60
CA PRO A 377 20.77 2.16 -3.13
C PRO A 377 22.16 1.96 -3.73
N LEU A 378 23.06 1.37 -2.95
CA LEU A 378 24.45 1.14 -3.34
C LEU A 378 24.56 0.44 -4.71
N GLY A 379 25.37 1.03 -5.59
CA GLY A 379 25.63 0.51 -6.94
C GLY A 379 24.54 0.82 -7.97
N THR A 380 23.45 1.50 -7.58
CA THR A 380 22.35 1.84 -8.50
C THR A 380 22.41 3.31 -8.93
N ASN A 381 21.74 3.65 -10.04
CA ASN A 381 21.48 5.04 -10.44
C ASN A 381 20.06 5.52 -10.05
N ASN A 382 19.24 4.64 -9.49
CA ASN A 382 17.82 4.91 -9.28
C ASN A 382 17.58 5.39 -7.85
N ILE A 383 17.04 6.61 -7.73
CA ILE A 383 16.51 7.12 -6.47
C ILE A 383 15.20 6.42 -6.13
N GLN A 384 15.06 5.97 -4.89
CA GLN A 384 13.84 5.37 -4.35
C GLN A 384 13.46 6.03 -3.02
N LEU A 385 12.18 5.91 -2.66
CA LEU A 385 11.68 6.32 -1.35
C LEU A 385 12.15 5.35 -0.26
N ALA A 386 12.70 5.85 0.83
CA ALA A 386 13.30 5.03 1.89
C ALA A 386 12.28 4.41 2.86
N HIS A 387 11.05 4.95 2.89
CA HIS A 387 9.98 4.56 3.82
C HIS A 387 8.58 4.81 3.22
N VAL A 388 7.53 4.23 3.82
CA VAL A 388 6.15 4.58 3.47
C VAL A 388 5.79 5.91 4.12
N THR A 389 5.27 6.87 3.34
CA THR A 389 4.82 8.18 3.85
C THR A 389 3.51 8.08 4.63
N GLU A 390 3.18 9.11 5.42
CA GLU A 390 1.99 9.12 6.30
C GLU A 390 0.67 8.79 5.61
N TYR A 391 0.55 9.19 4.33
CA TYR A 391 -0.67 9.02 3.54
C TYR A 391 -0.47 8.08 2.34
N GLY A 392 0.63 7.31 2.30
CA GLY A 392 0.96 6.41 1.20
C GLY A 392 1.33 7.09 -0.12
N THR A 393 1.28 8.43 -0.20
CA THR A 393 1.65 9.23 -1.37
C THR A 393 2.71 10.29 -1.02
N GLN A 394 3.52 10.68 -2.00
CA GLN A 394 4.52 11.74 -1.84
C GLN A 394 3.91 13.11 -2.10
N ARG A 395 4.01 14.03 -1.13
CA ARG A 395 3.54 15.41 -1.27
C ARG A 395 4.55 16.25 -2.05
N ALA A 396 4.06 17.14 -2.90
CA ALA A 396 4.89 18.17 -3.50
C ALA A 396 5.27 19.25 -2.46
N VAL A 397 6.56 19.50 -2.30
CA VAL A 397 7.16 20.46 -1.35
C VAL A 397 7.97 21.51 -2.11
N VAL A 398 8.46 22.53 -1.40
CA VAL A 398 9.15 23.69 -2.00
C VAL A 398 10.67 23.50 -2.13
N ASN A 399 11.27 22.75 -1.21
CA ASN A 399 12.70 22.46 -1.23
C ASN A 399 13.04 21.16 -0.48
N ALA A 400 14.27 20.69 -0.69
CA ALA A 400 14.83 19.51 -0.06
C ALA A 400 16.31 19.71 0.29
N LEU A 401 16.77 19.11 1.39
CA LEU A 401 18.20 19.02 1.72
C LEU A 401 18.75 17.72 1.13
N GLY A 402 19.63 17.85 0.14
CA GLY A 402 20.23 16.75 -0.59
C GLY A 402 21.66 16.43 -0.16
N VAL A 403 22.04 15.17 -0.32
CA VAL A 403 23.41 14.64 -0.20
C VAL A 403 23.91 14.34 -1.60
N PHE A 404 25.11 14.81 -1.95
CA PHE A 404 25.68 14.66 -3.28
C PHE A 404 27.05 13.99 -3.19
N SER A 405 27.30 13.02 -4.07
CA SER A 405 28.65 12.49 -4.30
C SER A 405 29.43 13.47 -5.18
N THR A 406 30.61 13.85 -4.73
CA THR A 406 31.62 14.57 -5.53
C THR A 406 32.81 13.67 -5.87
N ALA A 407 32.71 12.37 -5.58
CA ALA A 407 33.74 11.40 -5.89
C ALA A 407 34.00 11.29 -7.40
N PRO A 408 35.27 11.15 -7.84
CA PRO A 408 35.56 10.74 -9.20
C PRO A 408 35.09 9.30 -9.42
N LYS A 409 35.00 8.89 -10.70
CA LYS A 409 34.83 7.46 -11.03
C LYS A 409 36.09 6.69 -10.65
N GLY A 410 35.94 5.61 -9.90
CA GLY A 410 37.02 4.75 -9.45
C GLY A 410 37.00 3.35 -10.07
N GLN A 411 37.82 2.45 -9.52
CA GLN A 411 37.86 1.04 -9.93
C GLN A 411 36.79 0.20 -9.23
N ALA A 412 36.33 -0.87 -9.89
CA ALA A 412 35.34 -1.79 -9.33
C ALA A 412 35.79 -2.39 -8.00
N LYS A 413 34.94 -2.25 -6.98
CA LYS A 413 35.19 -2.73 -5.62
C LYS A 413 34.28 -3.89 -5.23
N GLY A 414 33.04 -3.90 -5.72
CA GLY A 414 32.08 -4.94 -5.37
C GLY A 414 30.73 -4.74 -6.06
N PHE A 415 29.74 -5.53 -5.66
CA PHE A 415 28.38 -5.42 -6.16
C PHE A 415 27.35 -5.81 -5.09
N THR A 416 26.14 -5.30 -5.23
CA THR A 416 24.98 -5.68 -4.42
C THR A 416 24.07 -6.61 -5.21
N MET A 417 23.27 -7.41 -4.50
CA MET A 417 22.34 -8.38 -5.07
C MET A 417 20.96 -8.21 -4.44
N LYS A 418 19.90 -8.25 -5.26
CA LYS A 418 18.51 -8.10 -4.82
C LYS A 418 17.60 -9.08 -5.57
N GLY A 419 16.75 -9.78 -4.83
CA GLY A 419 15.72 -10.67 -5.34
C GLY A 419 14.82 -11.13 -4.20
N ASP A 420 13.71 -11.82 -4.51
CA ASP A 420 12.86 -12.37 -3.45
C ASP A 420 13.51 -13.60 -2.82
N THR A 421 13.41 -13.69 -1.51
CA THR A 421 14.05 -14.72 -0.68
C THR A 421 13.05 -15.72 -0.11
N GLU A 422 11.75 -15.51 -0.30
CA GLU A 422 10.69 -16.45 0.07
C GLU A 422 9.97 -16.91 -1.19
N LEU A 423 10.31 -18.11 -1.68
CA LEU A 423 9.91 -18.60 -2.99
C LEU A 423 9.04 -19.86 -2.87
N PHE A 424 8.00 -19.97 -3.70
CA PHE A 424 7.30 -21.24 -3.88
C PHE A 424 8.15 -22.18 -4.77
N LEU A 425 7.95 -23.49 -4.62
CA LEU A 425 8.56 -24.48 -5.50
C LEU A 425 8.25 -24.13 -6.97
N ASN A 426 9.20 -24.34 -7.88
CA ASN A 426 9.14 -23.99 -9.31
C ASN A 426 8.79 -22.52 -9.63
N GLU A 427 8.82 -21.60 -8.66
CA GLU A 427 8.70 -20.16 -8.90
C GLU A 427 9.93 -19.66 -9.66
N LYS A 428 9.74 -18.92 -10.76
CA LYS A 428 10.86 -18.28 -11.48
C LYS A 428 11.16 -16.92 -10.86
N ALA A 429 12.15 -16.86 -9.98
CA ALA A 429 12.54 -15.65 -9.27
C ALA A 429 13.78 -14.99 -9.89
N THR A 430 13.63 -13.78 -10.44
CA THR A 430 14.75 -13.05 -11.06
C THR A 430 15.54 -12.25 -10.03
N PHE A 431 16.86 -12.40 -10.04
CA PHE A 431 17.78 -11.64 -9.22
C PHE A 431 18.46 -10.55 -10.04
N THR A 432 18.60 -9.38 -9.43
CA THR A 432 19.28 -8.22 -10.00
C THR A 432 20.55 -7.92 -9.22
N PHE A 433 21.54 -7.36 -9.89
CA PHE A 433 22.81 -6.97 -9.27
C PHE A 433 23.22 -5.58 -9.70
N SER A 434 24.07 -4.93 -8.90
CA SER A 434 24.49 -3.55 -9.12
C SER A 434 25.92 -3.36 -8.61
N GLY A 435 26.85 -3.11 -9.53
CA GLY A 435 28.26 -2.92 -9.23
C GLY A 435 28.57 -1.52 -8.69
N TYR A 436 29.62 -1.40 -7.89
CA TYR A 436 30.09 -0.13 -7.36
C TYR A 436 31.62 -0.04 -7.30
N ASP A 437 32.13 1.19 -7.38
CA ASP A 437 33.56 1.49 -7.32
C ASP A 437 34.08 1.68 -5.87
N GLU A 438 35.36 1.99 -5.73
CA GLU A 438 36.01 2.25 -4.44
C GLU A 438 35.42 3.42 -3.64
N TYR A 439 34.76 4.36 -4.34
CA TYR A 439 34.03 5.49 -3.78
C TYR A 439 32.52 5.23 -3.67
N TYR A 440 32.09 4.01 -3.97
CA TYR A 440 30.69 3.57 -3.97
C TYR A 440 29.80 4.23 -5.03
N ASN A 441 30.38 4.75 -6.11
CA ASN A 441 29.62 5.15 -7.29
C ASN A 441 29.14 3.92 -8.07
N PRO A 442 27.99 3.99 -8.74
CA PRO A 442 27.49 2.92 -9.59
C PRO A 442 28.40 2.66 -10.80
N ILE A 443 28.67 1.39 -11.10
CA ILE A 443 29.39 0.93 -12.28
C ILE A 443 28.42 0.27 -13.25
N VAL A 444 28.62 0.49 -14.56
CA VAL A 444 27.82 -0.14 -15.62
C VAL A 444 28.09 -1.65 -15.65
N SER A 445 27.00 -2.43 -15.61
CA SER A 445 26.93 -3.88 -15.36
C SER A 445 27.67 -4.79 -16.36
N ASP A 446 28.02 -4.28 -17.53
CA ASP A 446 28.43 -5.11 -18.68
C ASP A 446 29.81 -5.77 -18.50
N SER A 447 30.57 -5.36 -17.49
CA SER A 447 31.88 -5.95 -17.14
C SER A 447 31.81 -7.02 -16.04
N VAL A 448 30.61 -7.31 -15.48
CA VAL A 448 30.47 -8.05 -14.22
C VAL A 448 29.29 -9.04 -14.27
N GLN A 449 29.27 -9.97 -15.23
CA GLN A 449 28.27 -11.04 -15.24
C GLN A 449 28.54 -12.04 -14.11
N PRO A 450 27.63 -12.20 -13.13
CA PRO A 450 27.85 -13.10 -12.03
C PRO A 450 27.68 -14.57 -12.43
N THR A 451 28.54 -15.42 -11.90
CA THR A 451 28.29 -16.87 -11.83
C THR A 451 27.48 -17.17 -10.58
N TRP A 452 26.38 -17.90 -10.74
CA TRP A 452 25.43 -18.21 -9.66
C TRP A 452 25.67 -19.61 -9.09
N SER A 453 25.56 -19.74 -7.78
CA SER A 453 25.48 -21.03 -7.09
C SER A 453 24.44 -20.98 -5.98
N VAL A 454 23.88 -22.14 -5.62
CA VAL A 454 22.95 -22.27 -4.50
C VAL A 454 23.39 -23.42 -3.59
N SER A 455 23.31 -23.21 -2.27
CA SER A 455 23.60 -24.27 -1.31
C SER A 455 22.47 -25.30 -1.24
N ASN A 456 22.75 -26.48 -0.69
CA ASN A 456 21.77 -27.54 -0.39
C ASN A 456 20.99 -28.08 -1.60
N ASN A 457 21.48 -27.85 -2.83
CA ASN A 457 20.84 -28.29 -4.07
C ASN A 457 19.35 -27.86 -4.14
N LEU A 458 19.04 -26.64 -3.69
CA LEU A 458 17.66 -26.13 -3.60
C LEU A 458 17.00 -25.89 -4.95
N GLY A 459 17.79 -25.73 -6.01
CA GLY A 459 17.27 -25.38 -7.32
C GLY A 459 18.37 -25.12 -8.33
N LYS A 460 17.97 -24.55 -9.46
CA LYS A 460 18.85 -24.22 -10.58
C LYS A 460 18.69 -22.77 -11.01
N PHE A 461 19.71 -22.24 -11.67
CA PHE A 461 19.66 -20.94 -12.32
C PHE A 461 19.44 -21.10 -13.83
N ASP A 462 18.59 -20.24 -14.38
CA ASP A 462 18.39 -19.98 -15.81
C ASP A 462 18.70 -18.50 -16.06
N GLY A 463 19.94 -18.21 -16.50
CA GLY A 463 20.49 -16.85 -16.46
C GLY A 463 20.51 -16.32 -15.02
N ASN A 464 19.83 -15.19 -14.78
CA ASN A 464 19.71 -14.58 -13.46
C ASN A 464 18.42 -14.99 -12.71
N ALA A 465 17.67 -15.96 -13.25
CA ALA A 465 16.46 -16.46 -12.62
C ALA A 465 16.74 -17.75 -11.84
N PHE A 466 16.49 -17.74 -10.53
CA PHE A 466 16.51 -18.94 -9.70
C PHE A 466 15.16 -19.65 -9.77
N ILE A 467 15.19 -20.97 -9.95
CA ILE A 467 14.03 -21.85 -9.94
C ILE A 467 14.26 -22.91 -8.87
N PRO A 468 13.59 -22.85 -7.72
CA PRO A 468 13.71 -23.85 -6.68
C PRO A 468 13.06 -25.16 -7.12
N THR A 469 13.78 -26.27 -6.96
CA THR A 469 13.33 -27.63 -7.31
C THR A 469 13.24 -28.54 -6.08
N SER A 470 13.64 -28.08 -4.91
CA SER A 470 13.47 -28.80 -3.64
C SER A 470 13.14 -27.83 -2.51
N PHE A 471 12.41 -28.33 -1.51
CA PHE A 471 12.03 -27.52 -0.36
C PHE A 471 13.17 -27.39 0.65
N GLY A 472 13.35 -26.22 1.26
CA GLY A 472 14.31 -26.01 2.33
C GLY A 472 14.80 -24.57 2.39
N SER A 473 15.82 -24.35 3.22
CA SER A 473 16.52 -23.06 3.30
C SER A 473 17.97 -23.22 2.86
N GLY A 474 18.54 -22.17 2.29
CA GLY A 474 19.88 -22.19 1.75
C GLY A 474 20.34 -20.80 1.37
N LYS A 475 21.45 -20.72 0.66
CA LYS A 475 22.12 -19.48 0.30
C LYS A 475 22.35 -19.44 -1.20
N ILE A 476 21.86 -18.37 -1.82
CA ILE A 476 22.21 -18.00 -3.19
C ILE A 476 23.49 -17.17 -3.12
N THR A 477 24.47 -17.55 -3.90
CA THR A 477 25.75 -16.86 -4.03
C THR A 477 25.95 -16.43 -5.48
N ALA A 478 26.15 -15.14 -5.69
CA ALA A 478 26.65 -14.59 -6.93
C ALA A 478 28.15 -14.33 -6.78
N THR A 479 28.95 -14.71 -7.77
CA THR A 479 30.40 -14.47 -7.79
C THR A 479 30.82 -13.78 -9.07
N THR A 480 31.71 -12.80 -8.96
CA THR A 480 32.23 -11.98 -10.05
C THR A 480 33.74 -11.79 -9.84
N SER A 481 34.45 -11.19 -10.81
CA SER A 481 35.86 -10.79 -10.61
C SER A 481 36.05 -9.78 -9.48
N ALA A 482 35.01 -9.01 -9.12
CA ALA A 482 35.02 -8.03 -8.05
C ALA A 482 34.66 -8.62 -6.66
N GLY A 483 34.40 -9.93 -6.56
CA GLY A 483 34.08 -10.61 -5.30
C GLY A 483 32.79 -11.43 -5.34
N SER A 484 32.25 -11.78 -4.16
CA SER A 484 31.03 -12.59 -4.01
C SER A 484 29.98 -11.91 -3.13
N SER A 485 28.71 -12.11 -3.44
CA SER A 485 27.56 -11.63 -2.65
C SER A 485 26.58 -12.76 -2.37
N ASN A 486 25.94 -12.74 -1.20
CA ASN A 486 25.11 -13.84 -0.69
C ASN A 486 23.72 -13.36 -0.26
N LEU A 487 22.69 -14.16 -0.52
CA LEU A 487 21.33 -13.99 0.03
C LEU A 487 20.82 -15.32 0.58
N ASP A 488 20.27 -15.28 1.79
CA ASP A 488 19.55 -16.43 2.34
C ASP A 488 18.19 -16.55 1.65
N VAL A 489 17.85 -17.74 1.18
CA VAL A 489 16.60 -18.06 0.48
C VAL A 489 15.90 -19.21 1.20
N LYS A 490 14.57 -19.14 1.25
CA LYS A 490 13.68 -20.15 1.80
C LYS A 490 12.63 -20.54 0.75
N VAL A 491 12.58 -21.83 0.45
CA VAL A 491 11.53 -22.41 -0.38
C VAL A 491 10.36 -22.79 0.54
N ILE A 492 9.25 -22.09 0.35
CA ILE A 492 8.04 -22.14 1.18
C ILE A 492 7.49 -23.56 1.24
N ARG A 493 7.19 -24.03 2.46
CA ARG A 493 6.51 -25.30 2.73
C ARG A 493 5.10 -25.07 3.28
N ARG A 494 4.32 -26.13 3.44
CA ARG A 494 3.00 -26.10 4.10
C ARG A 494 3.03 -25.31 5.40
N ALA A 495 4.02 -25.56 6.26
CA ALA A 495 4.16 -24.94 7.57
C ALA A 495 4.28 -23.41 7.52
N ASP A 496 4.67 -22.85 6.37
CA ASP A 496 4.86 -21.42 6.16
C ASP A 496 3.62 -20.72 5.59
N ILE A 497 2.61 -21.47 5.17
CA ILE A 497 1.38 -20.95 4.55
C ILE A 497 0.33 -20.68 5.64
N SER A 498 -0.25 -19.49 5.58
CA SER A 498 -1.37 -19.03 6.42
C SER A 498 -2.72 -19.34 5.77
N SER A 499 -2.87 -19.04 4.47
CA SER A 499 -4.07 -19.32 3.68
C SER A 499 -3.75 -19.59 2.21
N MET A 500 -4.65 -20.31 1.53
CA MET A 500 -4.61 -20.56 0.08
C MET A 500 -6.02 -20.46 -0.51
N LYS A 501 -6.14 -19.94 -1.73
CA LYS A 501 -7.40 -19.78 -2.45
C LYS A 501 -7.24 -20.24 -3.89
N VAL A 502 -8.09 -21.16 -4.32
CA VAL A 502 -8.28 -21.53 -5.72
C VAL A 502 -9.38 -20.66 -6.33
N SER A 503 -9.13 -20.14 -7.53
CA SER A 503 -10.06 -19.31 -8.30
C SER A 503 -10.15 -19.79 -9.74
N LYS A 504 -11.27 -19.49 -10.40
CA LYS A 504 -11.50 -19.64 -11.85
C LYS A 504 -11.82 -18.27 -12.43
N ALA A 505 -11.50 -18.03 -13.70
CA ALA A 505 -12.02 -16.87 -14.42
C ALA A 505 -13.57 -16.85 -14.36
N SER A 506 -14.14 -15.68 -14.06
CA SER A 506 -15.58 -15.47 -13.80
C SER A 506 -16.47 -15.78 -15.01
N GLY A 507 -17.74 -16.14 -14.75
CA GLY A 507 -18.83 -15.98 -15.72
C GLY A 507 -19.37 -17.23 -16.43
N GLN A 508 -18.88 -18.44 -16.17
CA GLN A 508 -19.42 -19.67 -16.80
C GLN A 508 -19.53 -20.81 -15.79
N GLY A 509 -20.71 -21.45 -15.73
CA GLY A 509 -20.86 -22.79 -15.16
C GLY A 509 -20.05 -23.83 -15.94
N LEU A 510 -19.91 -25.04 -15.41
CA LEU A 510 -19.22 -26.10 -16.14
C LEU A 510 -20.13 -26.68 -17.23
N VAL A 511 -19.57 -26.89 -18.42
CA VAL A 511 -20.17 -27.64 -19.52
C VAL A 511 -19.28 -28.83 -19.87
N ALA A 512 -19.87 -29.92 -20.36
CA ALA A 512 -19.12 -31.05 -20.88
C ALA A 512 -18.27 -30.61 -22.09
N GLY A 513 -17.03 -31.09 -22.17
CA GLY A 513 -16.03 -30.67 -23.17
C GLY A 513 -15.35 -29.32 -22.90
N GLY A 514 -15.79 -28.58 -21.86
CA GLY A 514 -15.26 -27.26 -21.52
C GLY A 514 -13.82 -27.29 -20.96
N SER A 515 -13.09 -26.20 -21.15
CA SER A 515 -11.75 -25.98 -20.57
C SER A 515 -11.70 -24.66 -19.81
N TYR A 516 -11.13 -24.67 -18.61
CA TYR A 516 -11.18 -23.54 -17.69
C TYR A 516 -9.84 -23.29 -16.99
N ASN A 517 -9.33 -22.06 -17.10
CA ASN A 517 -8.12 -21.65 -16.38
C ASN A 517 -8.40 -21.46 -14.89
N LEU A 518 -7.52 -22.02 -14.08
CA LEU A 518 -7.51 -21.93 -12.63
C LEU A 518 -6.25 -21.19 -12.18
N SER A 519 -6.40 -20.38 -11.15
CA SER A 519 -5.28 -19.75 -10.45
C SER A 519 -5.34 -20.06 -8.97
N VAL A 520 -4.18 -20.16 -8.33
CA VAL A 520 -4.06 -20.44 -6.90
C VAL A 520 -3.19 -19.39 -6.26
N THR A 521 -3.74 -18.66 -5.29
CA THR A 521 -3.00 -17.67 -4.51
C THR A 521 -2.81 -18.16 -3.09
N ALA A 522 -1.61 -18.00 -2.53
CA ALA A 522 -1.31 -18.31 -1.14
C ALA A 522 -0.71 -17.11 -0.40
N THR A 523 -1.07 -16.98 0.87
CA THR A 523 -0.51 -16.00 1.80
C THR A 523 0.36 -16.72 2.82
N THR A 524 1.62 -16.31 2.95
CA THR A 524 2.57 -16.84 3.93
C THR A 524 2.31 -16.28 5.33
N LYS A 525 2.86 -16.92 6.36
CA LYS A 525 2.86 -16.42 7.75
C LYS A 525 3.61 -15.09 7.92
N SER A 526 4.50 -14.74 6.97
CA SER A 526 5.14 -13.41 6.90
C SER A 526 4.24 -12.33 6.30
N GLY A 527 3.06 -12.70 5.79
CA GLY A 527 2.08 -11.78 5.20
C GLY A 527 2.23 -11.57 3.68
N LYS A 528 3.23 -12.19 3.04
CA LYS A 528 3.39 -12.12 1.58
C LYS A 528 2.31 -12.96 0.88
N THR A 529 1.64 -12.38 -0.12
CA THR A 529 0.65 -13.09 -0.94
C THR A 529 1.18 -13.23 -2.36
N LYS A 530 1.17 -14.45 -2.91
CA LYS A 530 1.66 -14.76 -4.26
C LYS A 530 0.77 -15.79 -4.94
N GLU A 531 0.81 -15.80 -6.27
CA GLU A 531 0.28 -16.89 -7.07
C GLU A 531 1.28 -18.06 -7.10
N ILE A 532 0.78 -19.29 -6.97
CA ILE A 532 1.58 -20.51 -7.02
C ILE A 532 1.64 -21.01 -8.47
N SER A 533 2.86 -21.35 -8.92
CA SER A 533 3.05 -21.99 -10.22
C SER A 533 2.21 -23.27 -10.34
N PRO A 534 1.43 -23.46 -11.43
CA PRO A 534 0.64 -24.68 -11.62
C PRO A 534 1.45 -25.98 -11.59
N ALA A 535 2.74 -25.91 -11.93
CA ALA A 535 3.65 -27.06 -11.89
C ALA A 535 3.99 -27.53 -10.46
N SER A 536 3.65 -26.74 -9.45
CA SER A 536 3.90 -27.04 -8.02
C SER A 536 2.64 -27.47 -7.28
N LEU A 537 1.55 -27.67 -8.02
CA LEU A 537 0.25 -28.00 -7.47
C LEU A 537 -0.12 -29.42 -7.87
N GLU A 538 -0.59 -30.18 -6.88
CA GLU A 538 -1.32 -31.41 -7.08
C GLU A 538 -2.81 -31.07 -7.15
N TRP A 539 -3.53 -31.74 -8.05
CA TRP A 539 -4.94 -31.46 -8.32
C TRP A 539 -5.79 -32.70 -8.14
N GLU A 540 -6.95 -32.52 -7.50
CA GLU A 540 -8.00 -33.54 -7.41
C GLU A 540 -9.32 -32.93 -7.90
N VAL A 541 -10.05 -33.70 -8.71
CA VAL A 541 -11.37 -33.30 -9.23
C VAL A 541 -12.41 -34.31 -8.74
N LEU A 542 -13.40 -33.83 -8.01
CA LEU A 542 -14.52 -34.63 -7.52
C LEU A 542 -15.84 -34.12 -8.10
N GLY A 543 -16.82 -35.02 -8.21
CA GLY A 543 -18.18 -34.75 -8.65
C GLY A 543 -18.40 -34.67 -10.16
N VAL A 544 -17.34 -34.47 -10.94
CA VAL A 544 -17.38 -34.55 -12.41
C VAL A 544 -16.24 -35.43 -12.92
N LYS A 545 -16.37 -35.93 -14.14
CA LYS A 545 -15.26 -36.57 -14.83
C LYS A 545 -14.44 -35.50 -15.55
N GLY A 546 -13.19 -35.33 -15.14
CA GLY A 546 -12.28 -34.35 -15.72
C GLY A 546 -10.92 -34.36 -15.03
N GLU A 547 -9.99 -33.56 -15.54
CA GLU A 547 -8.63 -33.45 -15.01
C GLU A 547 -8.14 -32.00 -15.06
N VAL A 548 -7.17 -31.67 -14.20
CA VAL A 548 -6.45 -30.39 -14.27
C VAL A 548 -5.02 -30.64 -14.73
N LYS A 549 -4.62 -29.99 -15.82
CA LYS A 549 -3.23 -30.01 -16.33
C LYS A 549 -2.74 -28.59 -16.56
N ASN A 550 -1.55 -28.28 -16.04
CA ASN A 550 -0.95 -26.94 -16.14
C ASN A 550 -1.90 -25.79 -15.75
N GLY A 551 -2.73 -26.01 -14.71
CA GLY A 551 -3.70 -25.02 -14.24
C GLY A 551 -4.97 -24.91 -15.09
N VAL A 552 -5.20 -25.81 -16.05
CA VAL A 552 -6.42 -25.84 -16.88
C VAL A 552 -7.26 -27.05 -16.51
N LEU A 553 -8.48 -26.83 -16.01
CA LEU A 553 -9.49 -27.86 -15.82
C LEU A 553 -10.15 -28.19 -17.16
N LYS A 554 -10.01 -29.44 -17.60
CA LYS A 554 -10.78 -30.00 -18.71
C LYS A 554 -11.89 -30.88 -18.16
N VAL A 555 -13.12 -30.63 -18.60
CA VAL A 555 -14.30 -31.38 -18.16
C VAL A 555 -14.74 -32.34 -19.26
N ASP A 556 -14.71 -33.64 -18.98
CA ASP A 556 -15.12 -34.68 -19.94
C ASP A 556 -16.62 -34.98 -19.85
N SER A 557 -17.17 -35.08 -18.64
CA SER A 557 -18.59 -35.33 -18.38
C SER A 557 -19.05 -34.71 -17.06
N LEU A 558 -20.30 -34.25 -17.03
CA LEU A 558 -20.97 -33.71 -15.84
C LEU A 558 -21.77 -34.76 -15.06
N GLU A 559 -21.74 -36.03 -15.48
CA GLU A 559 -22.50 -37.10 -14.86
C GLU A 559 -22.00 -37.40 -13.43
N GLY A 560 -22.93 -37.53 -12.48
CA GLY A 560 -22.67 -38.13 -11.17
C GLY A 560 -22.56 -37.19 -9.97
N SER A 561 -22.81 -35.87 -10.05
CA SER A 561 -22.98 -34.99 -8.87
C SER A 561 -23.77 -33.72 -9.14
N LYS A 562 -23.94 -32.87 -8.12
CA LYS A 562 -24.60 -31.54 -8.18
C LYS A 562 -23.63 -30.38 -8.43
N ASN A 563 -22.36 -30.55 -8.04
CA ASN A 563 -21.26 -29.59 -8.17
C ASN A 563 -19.98 -30.33 -8.58
N ALA A 564 -19.05 -29.64 -9.22
CA ALA A 564 -17.65 -30.04 -9.31
C ALA A 564 -16.85 -29.44 -8.15
N GLN A 565 -15.98 -30.23 -7.55
CA GLN A 565 -15.08 -29.81 -6.48
C GLN A 565 -13.65 -29.96 -6.98
N VAL A 566 -12.96 -28.83 -7.14
CA VAL A 566 -11.58 -28.80 -7.64
C VAL A 566 -10.67 -28.42 -6.50
N ILE A 567 -9.84 -29.37 -6.07
CA ILE A 567 -8.93 -29.22 -4.93
C ILE A 567 -7.53 -29.02 -5.48
N ALA A 568 -6.88 -27.93 -5.08
CA ALA A 568 -5.45 -27.72 -5.30
C ALA A 568 -4.69 -28.00 -4.01
N ARG A 569 -3.51 -28.62 -4.10
CA ARG A 569 -2.61 -28.86 -2.97
C ARG A 569 -1.20 -28.39 -3.29
N TYR A 570 -0.60 -27.66 -2.35
CA TYR A 570 0.82 -27.31 -2.37
C TYR A 570 1.48 -27.85 -1.10
N ASP A 571 2.43 -28.79 -1.22
CA ASP A 571 3.06 -29.48 -0.07
C ASP A 571 2.01 -30.04 0.92
N GLY A 572 0.88 -30.53 0.38
CA GLY A 572 -0.27 -31.00 1.15
C GLY A 572 -1.22 -29.91 1.69
N TYR A 573 -0.87 -28.62 1.65
CA TYR A 573 -1.79 -27.53 2.01
C TYR A 573 -2.89 -27.41 0.96
N SER A 574 -4.17 -27.64 1.32
CA SER A 574 -5.27 -27.61 0.36
C SER A 574 -6.05 -26.30 0.31
N SER A 575 -6.70 -26.09 -0.83
CA SER A 575 -7.83 -25.18 -0.98
C SER A 575 -8.74 -25.75 -2.06
N MET A 576 -10.05 -25.52 -1.92
CA MET A 576 -11.05 -26.11 -2.80
C MET A 576 -11.91 -25.03 -3.44
N LEU A 577 -12.12 -25.17 -4.75
CA LEU A 577 -13.10 -24.41 -5.52
C LEU A 577 -14.32 -25.31 -5.79
N ASN A 578 -15.48 -24.92 -5.27
CA ASN A 578 -16.75 -25.59 -5.54
C ASN A 578 -17.48 -24.87 -6.68
N ILE A 579 -17.79 -25.58 -7.77
CA ILE A 579 -18.39 -25.04 -8.99
C ILE A 579 -19.74 -25.74 -9.23
N PRO A 580 -20.88 -25.02 -9.28
CA PRO A 580 -22.19 -25.64 -9.50
C PRO A 580 -22.37 -26.18 -10.93
N LEU A 581 -23.19 -27.24 -11.05
CA LEU A 581 -23.65 -27.81 -12.33
C LEU A 581 -25.09 -27.31 -12.60
N GLY A 582 -25.39 -26.85 -13.83
CA GLY A 582 -26.70 -26.30 -14.17
C GLY A 582 -27.50 -27.18 -15.15
N ASN A 583 -28.83 -27.27 -14.97
CA ASN A 583 -29.76 -27.69 -16.03
C ASN A 583 -30.11 -26.47 -16.88
N GLU A 584 -29.72 -26.48 -18.14
CA GLU A 584 -30.05 -25.39 -19.07
C GLU A 584 -31.48 -25.54 -19.58
N SER A 585 -32.26 -24.46 -19.52
CA SER A 585 -33.58 -24.37 -20.14
C SER A 585 -33.63 -23.18 -21.07
N MET A 586 -34.04 -23.43 -22.31
CA MET A 586 -34.13 -22.44 -23.37
C MET A 586 -35.33 -21.53 -23.11
N TRP A 587 -35.09 -20.22 -23.06
CA TRP A 587 -36.11 -19.23 -22.70
C TRP A 587 -36.58 -18.41 -23.89
N TYR A 588 -35.67 -18.04 -24.79
CA TYR A 588 -35.93 -17.31 -26.02
C TYR A 588 -35.09 -17.89 -27.15
N ASN A 589 -35.78 -18.42 -28.16
CA ASN A 589 -35.21 -18.90 -29.41
C ASN A 589 -36.22 -18.53 -30.50
N LEU A 590 -35.84 -17.68 -31.44
CA LEU A 590 -36.78 -17.17 -32.44
C LEU A 590 -37.27 -18.22 -33.44
N ASP A 591 -36.67 -19.41 -33.47
CA ASP A 591 -37.09 -20.52 -34.32
C ASP A 591 -38.20 -21.39 -33.70
N ASP A 592 -38.35 -21.35 -32.37
CA ASP A 592 -39.30 -22.22 -31.63
C ASP A 592 -40.21 -21.41 -30.69
N LYS A 593 -39.65 -20.40 -30.01
CA LYS A 593 -40.30 -19.66 -28.92
C LYS A 593 -39.90 -18.18 -28.94
N SER A 594 -40.76 -17.36 -29.53
CA SER A 594 -40.61 -15.89 -29.51
C SER A 594 -41.34 -15.24 -28.33
N ILE A 595 -40.69 -14.28 -27.67
CA ILE A 595 -41.35 -13.34 -26.75
C ILE A 595 -41.50 -12.00 -27.48
N LEU A 596 -42.65 -11.32 -27.34
CA LEU A 596 -42.83 -9.96 -27.87
C LEU A 596 -41.65 -9.09 -27.45
N THR A 597 -40.96 -8.47 -28.39
CA THR A 597 -39.78 -7.66 -28.08
C THR A 597 -39.93 -6.28 -28.73
N THR A 598 -39.82 -5.22 -27.93
CA THR A 598 -39.94 -3.82 -28.36
C THR A 598 -38.64 -3.06 -28.08
N SER A 599 -38.45 -1.94 -28.78
CA SER A 599 -37.25 -1.13 -28.66
C SER A 599 -37.45 0.05 -27.73
N GLU A 600 -36.48 0.31 -26.85
CA GLU A 600 -36.35 1.56 -26.11
C GLU A 600 -34.96 2.19 -26.35
N SER A 601 -34.82 3.48 -26.05
CA SER A 601 -33.55 4.20 -26.15
C SER A 601 -33.38 5.18 -24.98
N PHE A 602 -32.13 5.44 -24.62
CA PHE A 602 -31.77 6.47 -23.65
C PHE A 602 -30.49 7.19 -24.07
N PRO A 603 -30.43 8.54 -24.02
CA PRO A 603 -31.56 9.45 -23.91
C PRO A 603 -32.47 9.36 -25.16
N ALA A 604 -33.58 10.08 -25.19
CA ALA A 604 -34.61 9.94 -26.24
C ALA A 604 -34.08 10.20 -27.67
N GLU A 605 -32.95 10.90 -27.81
CA GLU A 605 -32.30 11.21 -29.08
C GLU A 605 -31.56 10.02 -29.71
N VAL A 606 -31.28 8.97 -28.94
CA VAL A 606 -30.65 7.74 -29.44
C VAL A 606 -31.62 6.98 -30.34
N SER A 607 -31.15 6.54 -31.51
CA SER A 607 -31.94 5.70 -32.40
C SER A 607 -31.72 4.23 -32.07
N THR A 608 -32.82 3.49 -31.87
CA THR A 608 -32.82 2.03 -31.72
C THR A 608 -33.73 1.43 -32.78
N LYS A 609 -33.27 0.39 -33.47
CA LYS A 609 -34.09 -0.41 -34.38
C LYS A 609 -33.94 -1.90 -34.07
N LEU A 610 -35.07 -2.56 -33.85
CA LEU A 610 -35.15 -4.02 -33.75
C LEU A 610 -35.67 -4.62 -35.05
N SER A 611 -35.07 -5.73 -35.46
CA SER A 611 -35.58 -6.54 -36.58
C SER A 611 -35.21 -8.01 -36.39
N ILE A 612 -36.09 -8.92 -36.82
CA ILE A 612 -35.76 -10.33 -36.91
C ILE A 612 -35.00 -10.55 -38.22
N VAL A 613 -33.83 -11.18 -38.15
CA VAL A 613 -33.00 -11.51 -39.31
C VAL A 613 -32.81 -13.01 -39.42
N LYS A 614 -32.91 -13.54 -40.64
CA LYS A 614 -32.74 -14.96 -40.94
C LYS A 614 -31.35 -15.21 -41.50
N ASN A 615 -30.61 -16.16 -40.92
CA ASN A 615 -29.29 -16.53 -41.40
C ASN A 615 -29.36 -17.51 -42.59
N GLU A 616 -28.22 -17.80 -43.21
CA GLU A 616 -28.11 -18.68 -44.38
C GLU A 616 -28.54 -20.13 -44.09
N SER A 617 -28.45 -20.56 -42.83
CA SER A 617 -28.93 -21.88 -42.36
C SER A 617 -30.42 -21.92 -42.06
N GLY A 618 -31.12 -20.78 -42.17
CA GLY A 618 -32.54 -20.66 -41.95
C GLY A 618 -32.97 -20.31 -40.52
N ASN A 619 -32.04 -20.05 -39.60
CA ASN A 619 -32.35 -19.70 -38.21
C ASN A 619 -32.59 -18.19 -38.07
N ASN A 620 -33.56 -17.82 -37.24
CA ASN A 620 -33.92 -16.45 -36.93
C ASN A 620 -33.13 -15.93 -35.72
N SER A 621 -32.69 -14.68 -35.77
CA SER A 621 -32.06 -13.98 -34.64
C SER A 621 -32.57 -12.55 -34.50
N LEU A 622 -32.46 -11.99 -33.30
CA LEU A 622 -32.92 -10.64 -33.01
C LEU A 622 -31.77 -9.65 -33.27
N GLN A 623 -31.88 -8.85 -34.33
CA GLN A 623 -30.94 -7.77 -34.59
C GLN A 623 -31.33 -6.51 -33.83
N LEU A 624 -30.40 -5.99 -33.04
CA LEU A 624 -30.47 -4.71 -32.34
C LEU A 624 -29.48 -3.74 -32.98
N ALA A 625 -29.98 -2.82 -33.79
CA ALA A 625 -29.21 -1.75 -34.40
C ALA A 625 -29.34 -0.46 -33.58
N TYR A 626 -28.23 0.23 -33.37
CA TYR A 626 -28.15 1.41 -32.51
C TYR A 626 -27.39 2.56 -33.17
N ASP A 627 -27.81 3.79 -32.87
CA ASP A 627 -27.15 5.04 -33.24
C ASP A 627 -27.06 5.99 -32.03
N PHE A 628 -25.83 6.14 -31.53
CA PHE A 628 -25.42 6.96 -30.40
C PHE A 628 -24.81 8.31 -30.82
N THR A 629 -24.94 8.72 -32.10
CA THR A 629 -24.42 10.01 -32.59
C THR A 629 -25.13 11.22 -31.99
N LYS A 630 -26.35 11.03 -31.48
CA LYS A 630 -27.15 12.06 -30.80
C LYS A 630 -27.30 11.77 -29.29
N GLY A 631 -27.65 12.80 -28.52
CA GLY A 631 -27.74 12.75 -27.06
C GLY A 631 -26.40 13.00 -26.36
N SER A 632 -26.43 13.28 -25.05
CA SER A 632 -25.27 13.49 -24.17
C SER A 632 -25.29 12.53 -22.97
N GLY A 633 -24.14 12.36 -22.31
CA GLY A 633 -23.99 11.41 -21.21
C GLY A 633 -24.03 9.95 -21.65
N ASN A 634 -24.49 9.06 -20.75
CA ASN A 634 -24.63 7.64 -21.04
C ASN A 634 -25.71 7.39 -22.10
N LYS A 635 -25.38 6.59 -23.12
CA LYS A 635 -26.30 6.25 -24.21
C LYS A 635 -26.58 4.76 -24.23
N ALA A 636 -27.83 4.36 -24.45
CA ALA A 636 -28.23 2.96 -24.41
C ALA A 636 -29.35 2.66 -25.41
N SER A 637 -29.29 1.45 -25.97
CA SER A 637 -30.23 0.92 -26.95
C SER A 637 -30.73 -0.43 -26.47
N TYR A 638 -32.05 -0.56 -26.25
CA TYR A 638 -32.66 -1.67 -25.51
C TYR A 638 -33.51 -2.56 -26.41
N ALA A 639 -33.36 -3.87 -26.25
CA ALA A 639 -34.35 -4.88 -26.59
C ALA A 639 -35.17 -5.21 -25.33
N VAL A 640 -36.42 -4.75 -25.26
CA VAL A 640 -37.32 -4.88 -24.11
C VAL A 640 -38.31 -6.02 -24.33
N PHE A 641 -38.34 -6.98 -23.42
CA PHE A 641 -39.19 -8.16 -23.52
C PHE A 641 -40.57 -7.89 -22.93
N ASN A 642 -41.62 -8.25 -23.66
CA ASN A 642 -43.03 -8.12 -23.27
C ASN A 642 -43.43 -6.70 -22.78
N ASN A 643 -42.83 -5.65 -23.34
CA ASN A 643 -42.98 -4.23 -23.01
C ASN A 643 -42.52 -3.80 -21.61
N THR A 644 -42.80 -4.59 -20.58
CA THR A 644 -42.45 -4.28 -19.18
C THR A 644 -41.55 -5.34 -18.55
N GLY A 645 -41.23 -6.40 -19.29
CA GLY A 645 -40.44 -7.54 -18.88
C GLY A 645 -41.22 -8.86 -18.97
N ALA A 646 -40.49 -9.95 -19.13
CA ALA A 646 -41.04 -11.30 -19.14
C ALA A 646 -40.56 -12.10 -17.93
N GLN A 647 -41.49 -12.67 -17.18
CA GLN A 647 -41.21 -13.42 -15.96
C GLN A 647 -40.42 -14.71 -16.28
N LEU A 648 -39.41 -15.00 -15.47
CA LEU A 648 -38.61 -16.21 -15.52
C LEU A 648 -39.24 -17.26 -14.59
N TYR A 649 -39.19 -18.53 -15.02
CA TYR A 649 -39.60 -19.65 -14.19
C TYR A 649 -38.50 -19.98 -13.18
N GLY A 650 -38.86 -20.43 -11.97
CA GLY A 650 -37.92 -20.95 -10.98
C GLY A 650 -36.85 -19.95 -10.50
N TYR A 651 -35.66 -20.47 -10.18
CA TYR A 651 -34.56 -19.70 -9.60
C TYR A 651 -33.30 -19.80 -10.48
N PRO A 652 -33.24 -19.07 -11.61
CA PRO A 652 -32.12 -19.17 -12.54
C PRO A 652 -30.80 -18.71 -11.88
N GLN A 653 -29.73 -19.47 -12.09
CA GLN A 653 -28.38 -19.16 -11.58
C GLN A 653 -27.56 -18.38 -12.59
N THR A 654 -27.73 -18.66 -13.88
CA THR A 654 -27.04 -17.98 -14.97
C THR A 654 -27.99 -17.66 -16.11
N ILE A 655 -27.71 -16.58 -16.82
CA ILE A 655 -28.24 -16.28 -18.16
C ILE A 655 -27.16 -16.64 -19.18
N ASN A 656 -27.52 -17.33 -20.26
CA ASN A 656 -26.65 -17.61 -21.40
C ASN A 656 -27.32 -17.11 -22.68
N LEU A 657 -26.53 -16.68 -23.65
CA LEU A 657 -27.03 -16.25 -24.96
C LEU A 657 -25.91 -16.28 -26.02
N LYS A 658 -26.28 -16.41 -27.29
CA LYS A 658 -25.39 -16.21 -28.42
C LYS A 658 -25.49 -14.76 -28.90
N VAL A 659 -24.33 -14.14 -29.12
CA VAL A 659 -24.24 -12.77 -29.61
C VAL A 659 -23.30 -12.72 -30.80
N LYS A 660 -23.82 -12.23 -31.92
CA LYS A 660 -23.00 -11.84 -33.06
C LYS A 660 -22.47 -10.44 -32.81
N GLY A 661 -21.18 -10.34 -32.51
CA GLY A 661 -20.53 -9.09 -32.16
C GLY A 661 -20.21 -8.23 -33.38
N ASP A 662 -20.05 -6.93 -33.14
CA ASP A 662 -19.78 -5.90 -34.14
C ASP A 662 -18.46 -5.15 -33.91
N GLU A 663 -17.59 -5.66 -33.01
CA GLU A 663 -16.33 -5.02 -32.60
C GLU A 663 -16.43 -3.57 -32.09
N SER A 664 -17.63 -3.13 -31.70
CA SER A 664 -17.90 -1.75 -31.32
C SER A 664 -17.22 -1.25 -30.05
N GLN A 665 -16.65 -2.16 -29.25
CA GLN A 665 -16.13 -1.87 -27.90
C GLN A 665 -17.21 -1.37 -26.92
N ASN A 666 -18.50 -1.35 -27.32
CA ASN A 666 -19.61 -1.04 -26.45
C ASN A 666 -19.81 -2.13 -25.39
N TRP A 667 -20.51 -1.77 -24.32
CA TRP A 667 -20.85 -2.71 -23.25
C TRP A 667 -22.17 -3.39 -23.60
N LEU A 668 -22.32 -4.66 -23.24
CA LEU A 668 -23.56 -5.41 -23.35
C LEU A 668 -24.06 -5.78 -21.95
N ARG A 669 -25.34 -5.49 -21.68
CA ARG A 669 -25.96 -5.68 -20.38
C ARG A 669 -27.37 -6.23 -20.48
N ALA A 670 -27.89 -6.74 -19.36
CA ALA A 670 -29.29 -7.09 -19.17
C ALA A 670 -29.88 -6.36 -17.95
N GLU A 671 -31.18 -6.08 -17.99
CA GLU A 671 -31.95 -5.58 -16.86
C GLU A 671 -32.86 -6.68 -16.31
N VAL A 672 -32.68 -7.01 -15.03
CA VAL A 672 -33.52 -7.99 -14.32
C VAL A 672 -34.28 -7.27 -13.21
N ILE A 673 -35.57 -7.57 -13.07
CA ILE A 673 -36.45 -7.05 -12.02
C ILE A 673 -36.77 -8.20 -11.06
N ASP A 674 -36.59 -7.98 -9.77
CA ASP A 674 -36.92 -8.96 -8.74
C ASP A 674 -38.38 -8.84 -8.26
N ALA A 675 -38.81 -9.73 -7.37
CA ALA A 675 -40.18 -9.78 -6.87
C ALA A 675 -40.64 -8.54 -6.07
N ASP A 676 -39.70 -7.75 -5.52
CA ASP A 676 -39.99 -6.49 -4.86
C ASP A 676 -40.04 -5.31 -5.85
N GLY A 677 -39.81 -5.57 -7.14
CA GLY A 677 -39.69 -4.54 -8.17
C GLY A 677 -38.31 -3.89 -8.25
N LYS A 678 -37.29 -4.42 -7.55
CA LYS A 678 -35.91 -3.92 -7.61
C LYS A 678 -35.32 -4.24 -8.97
N LYS A 679 -34.83 -3.21 -9.67
CA LYS A 679 -34.06 -3.34 -10.93
C LYS A 679 -32.59 -3.60 -10.63
N GLU A 680 -32.02 -4.60 -11.30
CA GLU A 680 -30.61 -4.98 -11.22
C GLU A 680 -30.00 -5.04 -12.62
N LEU A 681 -28.78 -4.50 -12.76
CA LEU A 681 -28.04 -4.48 -14.03
C LEU A 681 -27.04 -5.64 -14.05
N VAL A 682 -27.19 -6.53 -15.02
CA VAL A 682 -26.32 -7.68 -15.22
C VAL A 682 -25.34 -7.37 -16.35
N GLU A 683 -24.04 -7.38 -16.08
CA GLU A 683 -23.02 -7.20 -17.11
C GLU A 683 -22.80 -8.50 -17.88
N LEU A 684 -23.12 -8.48 -19.18
CA LEU A 684 -22.98 -9.64 -20.08
C LEU A 684 -21.62 -9.63 -20.78
N ALA A 685 -21.17 -8.46 -21.22
CA ALA A 685 -19.82 -8.23 -21.72
C ALA A 685 -19.40 -6.78 -21.50
N LYS A 686 -18.24 -6.56 -20.90
CA LYS A 686 -17.69 -5.21 -20.72
C LYS A 686 -17.25 -4.58 -22.04
N ASN A 687 -16.79 -5.36 -23.02
CA ASN A 687 -16.43 -4.83 -24.34
C ASN A 687 -16.84 -5.85 -25.40
N ILE A 688 -17.68 -5.43 -26.35
CA ILE A 688 -17.96 -6.20 -27.57
C ILE A 688 -16.76 -6.03 -28.50
N ASN A 689 -15.72 -6.83 -28.27
CA ASN A 689 -14.44 -6.77 -28.99
C ASN A 689 -14.24 -7.95 -29.96
N TRP A 690 -15.33 -8.54 -30.44
CA TRP A 690 -15.32 -9.66 -31.36
C TRP A 690 -16.29 -9.43 -32.51
N GLN A 691 -15.96 -9.99 -33.67
CA GLN A 691 -16.88 -10.15 -34.79
C GLN A 691 -17.41 -11.59 -34.84
N GLY A 692 -18.65 -11.74 -35.33
CA GLY A 692 -19.28 -13.05 -35.49
C GLY A 692 -19.87 -13.60 -34.18
N TRP A 693 -20.38 -14.84 -34.25
CA TRP A 693 -21.12 -15.47 -33.15
C TRP A 693 -20.21 -15.88 -31.99
N LYS A 694 -20.64 -15.52 -30.77
CA LYS A 694 -19.99 -15.92 -29.52
C LYS A 694 -21.06 -16.24 -28.48
N SER A 695 -20.91 -17.37 -27.79
CA SER A 695 -21.71 -17.67 -26.61
C SER A 695 -21.18 -16.90 -25.40
N ILE A 696 -22.07 -16.20 -24.71
CA ILE A 696 -21.79 -15.42 -23.52
C ILE A 696 -22.69 -15.86 -22.37
N SER A 697 -22.25 -15.65 -21.14
CA SER A 697 -22.96 -16.06 -19.93
C SER A 697 -22.69 -15.09 -18.78
N ALA A 698 -23.66 -14.91 -17.89
CA ALA A 698 -23.53 -14.09 -16.69
C ALA A 698 -24.22 -14.73 -15.48
N ASN A 699 -23.66 -14.50 -14.29
CA ASN A 699 -24.16 -15.03 -13.02
C ASN A 699 -25.26 -14.14 -12.43
N LEU A 700 -26.38 -14.76 -12.07
CA LEU A 700 -27.51 -14.12 -11.38
C LEU A 700 -27.54 -14.43 -9.87
N SER A 701 -26.95 -15.54 -9.45
CA SER A 701 -26.97 -16.03 -8.06
C SER A 701 -26.25 -15.10 -7.07
N GLY A 702 -25.29 -14.29 -7.53
CA GLY A 702 -24.53 -13.35 -6.71
C GLY A 702 -25.23 -12.02 -6.41
N LEU A 703 -26.42 -11.78 -6.95
CA LEU A 703 -27.08 -10.46 -6.95
C LEU A 703 -28.11 -10.26 -5.80
N ASN A 704 -28.29 -11.27 -4.94
CA ASN A 704 -29.23 -11.26 -3.81
C ASN A 704 -30.66 -10.78 -4.19
N LEU A 705 -31.20 -11.34 -5.28
CA LEU A 705 -32.51 -10.97 -5.83
C LEU A 705 -33.62 -11.86 -5.28
N LYS A 706 -34.83 -11.29 -5.11
CA LYS A 706 -36.03 -12.03 -4.73
C LYS A 706 -36.79 -12.58 -5.95
N TYR A 707 -37.31 -13.79 -5.84
CA TYR A 707 -37.97 -14.51 -6.94
C TYR A 707 -39.51 -14.42 -6.83
N PRO A 708 -40.26 -14.47 -7.95
CA PRO A 708 -39.80 -14.70 -9.33
C PRO A 708 -39.07 -13.50 -9.92
N LEU A 709 -38.09 -13.76 -10.79
CA LEU A 709 -37.39 -12.72 -11.55
C LEU A 709 -38.14 -12.40 -12.85
N THR A 710 -37.95 -11.20 -13.36
CA THR A 710 -38.43 -10.75 -14.66
C THR A 710 -37.26 -10.22 -15.47
N LEU A 711 -36.98 -10.79 -16.64
CA LEU A 711 -36.02 -10.20 -17.57
C LEU A 711 -36.71 -9.04 -18.30
N ARG A 712 -36.30 -7.80 -18.02
CA ARG A 712 -36.84 -6.61 -18.68
C ARG A 712 -36.22 -6.42 -20.05
N SER A 713 -34.89 -6.38 -20.12
CA SER A 713 -34.21 -6.02 -21.37
C SER A 713 -32.81 -6.61 -21.51
N ILE A 714 -32.33 -6.71 -22.74
CA ILE A 714 -30.90 -6.81 -23.08
C ILE A 714 -30.56 -5.58 -23.92
N TYR A 715 -29.45 -4.92 -23.61
CA TYR A 715 -29.15 -3.62 -24.17
C TYR A 715 -27.66 -3.37 -24.37
N VAL A 716 -27.35 -2.62 -25.43
CA VAL A 716 -26.01 -2.07 -25.68
C VAL A 716 -25.92 -0.73 -24.99
N VAL A 717 -24.85 -0.49 -24.24
CA VAL A 717 -24.59 0.79 -23.58
C VAL A 717 -23.23 1.34 -23.98
N ASN A 718 -23.21 2.64 -24.20
CA ASN A 718 -22.05 3.46 -24.51
C ASN A 718 -21.91 4.48 -23.36
N PRO A 719 -21.14 4.14 -22.31
CA PRO A 719 -20.94 5.03 -21.16
C PRO A 719 -20.17 6.29 -21.53
N GLU A 720 -20.45 7.40 -20.84
CA GLU A 720 -19.78 8.69 -21.06
C GLU A 720 -18.26 8.62 -20.88
N GLN A 721 -17.79 7.84 -19.90
CA GLN A 721 -16.36 7.66 -19.66
C GLN A 721 -15.73 6.70 -20.70
N GLY A 722 -14.75 7.18 -21.45
CA GLY A 722 -14.07 6.43 -22.53
C GLY A 722 -14.95 6.21 -23.76
N GLN A 723 -15.93 7.09 -23.97
CA GLN A 723 -16.86 7.05 -25.10
C GLN A 723 -16.17 7.22 -26.46
N ASP A 724 -15.04 7.93 -26.49
CA ASP A 724 -14.18 8.18 -27.65
C ASP A 724 -13.48 6.93 -28.20
N GLU A 725 -13.39 5.86 -27.40
CA GLU A 725 -12.80 4.57 -27.80
C GLU A 725 -13.83 3.58 -28.39
N ARG A 726 -15.10 3.97 -28.53
CA ARG A 726 -16.22 3.06 -28.88
C ARG A 726 -16.96 3.52 -30.13
N ALA A 727 -17.45 2.55 -30.91
CA ALA A 727 -18.26 2.85 -32.08
C ALA A 727 -19.62 3.44 -31.65
N LEU A 728 -19.98 4.58 -32.26
CA LEU A 728 -21.25 5.26 -32.02
C LEU A 728 -22.41 4.61 -32.78
N GLN A 729 -22.14 3.80 -33.80
CA GLN A 729 -23.15 3.12 -34.60
C GLN A 729 -22.75 1.67 -34.76
N GLY A 730 -23.73 0.77 -34.73
CA GLY A 730 -23.48 -0.65 -34.86
C GLY A 730 -24.76 -1.46 -34.82
N LYS A 731 -24.58 -2.79 -34.88
CA LYS A 731 -25.68 -3.74 -34.77
C LYS A 731 -25.16 -5.07 -34.25
N ILE A 732 -25.84 -5.60 -33.24
CA ILE A 732 -25.59 -6.97 -32.76
C ILE A 732 -26.78 -7.86 -33.11
N GLU A 733 -26.56 -9.16 -33.19
CA GLU A 733 -27.63 -10.17 -33.28
C GLU A 733 -27.62 -11.01 -32.00
N LEU A 734 -28.79 -11.21 -31.41
CA LEU A 734 -29.01 -12.02 -30.21
C LEU A 734 -29.78 -13.28 -30.58
N ASP A 735 -29.34 -14.42 -30.06
CA ASP A 735 -30.02 -15.71 -30.26
C ASP A 735 -29.80 -16.64 -29.05
N ASP A 736 -30.58 -17.72 -28.96
CA ASP A 736 -30.48 -18.78 -27.95
C ASP A 736 -30.34 -18.26 -26.50
N ILE A 737 -31.24 -17.38 -26.06
CA ILE A 737 -31.23 -16.94 -24.65
C ILE A 737 -31.78 -18.09 -23.80
N SER A 738 -30.93 -18.61 -22.94
CA SER A 738 -31.24 -19.68 -22.01
C SER A 738 -30.91 -19.29 -20.58
N PHE A 739 -31.45 -20.03 -19.63
CA PHE A 739 -31.08 -19.91 -18.23
C PHE A 739 -30.67 -21.26 -17.69
N SER A 740 -29.59 -21.29 -16.89
CA SER A 740 -29.24 -22.49 -16.16
C SER A 740 -29.85 -22.43 -14.77
N TYR A 741 -30.57 -23.49 -14.43
CA TYR A 741 -31.25 -23.68 -13.18
C TYR A 741 -30.44 -24.63 -12.30
N PRO A 742 -30.51 -24.48 -10.96
CA PRO A 742 -30.02 -25.54 -10.12
C PRO A 742 -30.89 -26.78 -10.38
N ASN A 743 -30.30 -27.97 -10.28
CA ASN A 743 -31.04 -29.21 -10.31
C ASN A 743 -32.06 -29.21 -9.15
N TYR A 744 -33.34 -29.00 -9.47
CA TYR A 744 -34.44 -29.12 -8.52
C TYR A 744 -34.87 -30.57 -8.39
N ASP A 745 -34.11 -31.31 -7.59
CA ASP A 745 -34.69 -32.24 -6.64
C ASP A 745 -34.49 -31.62 -5.24
N THR A 746 -35.59 -31.14 -4.65
CA THR A 746 -35.72 -30.70 -3.24
C THR A 746 -35.37 -31.81 -2.25
N PRO A 747 -35.08 -31.55 -0.96
CA PRO A 747 -34.59 -30.35 -0.27
C PRO A 747 -33.17 -30.62 0.30
N SER A 748 -32.61 -29.67 1.05
CA SER A 748 -31.62 -29.99 2.10
C SER A 748 -32.12 -31.22 2.85
N GLY A 749 -31.45 -32.37 2.71
CA GLY A 749 -31.70 -33.48 3.62
C GLY A 749 -31.61 -32.93 5.03
N SER A 750 -32.58 -33.27 5.90
CA SER A 750 -32.43 -33.03 7.33
C SER A 750 -31.03 -33.48 7.73
N LEU A 751 -30.24 -32.61 8.38
CA LEU A 751 -28.92 -32.99 8.89
C LEU A 751 -29.10 -34.29 9.67
N ASN A 752 -28.29 -35.30 9.35
CA ASN A 752 -28.37 -36.57 10.04
C ASN A 752 -28.12 -36.31 11.53
N LYS A 753 -29.04 -36.78 12.38
CA LYS A 753 -28.90 -36.72 13.83
C LYS A 753 -28.02 -37.87 14.25
N VAL A 754 -26.86 -37.57 14.82
CA VAL A 754 -25.92 -38.59 15.30
C VAL A 754 -25.79 -38.47 16.81
N THR A 755 -26.02 -39.56 17.53
CA THR A 755 -25.77 -39.63 18.97
C THR A 755 -24.62 -40.59 19.24
N LEU A 756 -23.65 -40.12 20.02
CA LEU A 756 -22.44 -40.83 20.41
C LEU A 756 -22.31 -40.78 21.94
N GLN A 757 -21.76 -41.82 22.54
CA GLN A 757 -21.46 -41.83 23.97
C GLN A 757 -19.98 -42.20 24.18
N ILE A 758 -19.29 -41.44 25.02
CA ILE A 758 -17.86 -41.70 25.30
C ILE A 758 -17.70 -43.08 25.93
N GLY A 759 -16.76 -43.86 25.42
CA GLY A 759 -16.49 -45.24 25.86
C GLY A 759 -17.49 -46.29 25.37
N ASN A 760 -18.54 -45.89 24.63
CA ASN A 760 -19.54 -46.81 24.08
C ASN A 760 -19.33 -47.00 22.56
N GLN A 761 -19.30 -48.24 22.10
CA GLN A 761 -19.20 -48.57 20.67
C GLN A 761 -20.54 -48.48 19.93
N MET A 762 -21.65 -48.35 20.64
CA MET A 762 -22.96 -48.16 20.02
C MET A 762 -23.21 -46.66 19.76
N ALA A 763 -23.38 -46.31 18.50
CA ALA A 763 -23.83 -44.99 18.05
C ALA A 763 -25.24 -45.08 17.47
N THR A 764 -25.97 -43.97 17.39
CA THR A 764 -27.21 -43.91 16.60
C THR A 764 -27.11 -42.86 15.51
N VAL A 765 -27.62 -43.17 14.32
CA VAL A 765 -27.79 -42.23 13.20
C VAL A 765 -29.27 -42.24 12.84
N ASN A 766 -29.94 -41.10 12.98
CA ASN A 766 -31.39 -40.94 12.79
C ASN A 766 -32.21 -42.00 13.55
N GLY A 767 -31.79 -42.33 14.78
CA GLY A 767 -32.47 -43.31 15.64
C GLY A 767 -32.14 -44.77 15.37
N LYS A 768 -31.39 -45.10 14.31
CA LYS A 768 -30.90 -46.46 14.02
C LYS A 768 -29.53 -46.68 14.65
N SER A 769 -29.33 -47.81 15.34
CA SER A 769 -28.05 -48.15 15.97
C SER A 769 -27.00 -48.65 14.98
N TYR A 770 -25.75 -48.25 15.20
CA TYR A 770 -24.55 -48.64 14.46
C TYR A 770 -23.44 -49.01 15.44
N TRP A 771 -22.66 -50.03 15.08
CA TRP A 771 -21.49 -50.45 15.84
C TRP A 771 -20.24 -49.72 15.34
N LEU A 772 -19.48 -49.14 16.27
CA LEU A 772 -18.21 -48.48 16.02
C LEU A 772 -17.07 -49.46 16.27
N GLU A 773 -16.18 -49.58 15.29
CA GLU A 773 -14.93 -50.34 15.45
C GLU A 773 -14.07 -49.80 16.62
N GLN A 774 -14.19 -48.51 16.94
CA GLN A 774 -13.58 -47.87 18.10
C GLN A 774 -14.56 -46.89 18.75
N ALA A 775 -14.74 -47.00 20.07
CA ALA A 775 -15.59 -46.07 20.82
C ALA A 775 -15.02 -44.64 20.81
N PRO A 776 -15.88 -43.60 20.86
CA PRO A 776 -15.44 -42.22 21.10
C PRO A 776 -14.65 -42.12 22.41
N ILE A 777 -13.60 -41.32 22.40
CA ILE A 777 -12.75 -41.11 23.59
C ILE A 777 -12.68 -39.64 23.96
N ASN A 778 -12.40 -39.37 25.24
CA ASN A 778 -12.03 -38.06 25.72
C ASN A 778 -10.49 -37.95 25.74
N ASP A 779 -9.92 -37.03 24.95
CA ASP A 779 -8.53 -36.61 25.04
C ASP A 779 -8.50 -35.16 25.52
N ARG A 780 -8.01 -34.90 26.74
CA ARG A 780 -7.83 -33.56 27.32
C ARG A 780 -9.07 -32.65 27.18
N GLY A 781 -10.26 -33.18 27.45
CA GLY A 781 -11.52 -32.43 27.38
C GLY A 781 -12.16 -32.38 25.99
N ASN A 782 -11.54 -33.00 24.98
CA ASN A 782 -12.03 -33.03 23.60
C ASN A 782 -12.45 -34.45 23.20
N THR A 783 -13.57 -34.58 22.49
CA THR A 783 -14.04 -35.88 21.99
C THR A 783 -13.35 -36.23 20.66
N LEU A 784 -12.66 -37.37 20.61
CA LEU A 784 -12.16 -37.95 19.37
C LEU A 784 -13.06 -39.10 18.90
N VAL A 785 -13.33 -39.16 17.60
CA VAL A 785 -14.22 -40.15 16.98
C VAL A 785 -13.59 -40.78 15.74
N PRO A 786 -13.98 -42.01 15.34
CA PRO A 786 -13.52 -42.59 14.08
C PRO A 786 -13.96 -41.74 12.88
N THR A 787 -12.99 -41.22 12.13
CA THR A 787 -13.21 -40.27 11.03
C THR A 787 -14.17 -40.82 9.98
N ARG A 788 -14.00 -42.10 9.60
CA ARG A 788 -14.82 -42.75 8.57
C ARG A 788 -16.28 -42.81 8.99
N PHE A 789 -16.57 -43.35 10.18
CA PHE A 789 -17.93 -43.45 10.69
C PHE A 789 -18.60 -42.08 10.76
N VAL A 790 -17.98 -41.09 11.43
CA VAL A 790 -18.64 -39.80 11.61
C VAL A 790 -18.84 -39.11 10.25
N SER A 791 -17.86 -39.16 9.36
CA SER A 791 -17.97 -38.52 8.05
C SER A 791 -19.06 -39.18 7.19
N GLU A 792 -19.10 -40.52 7.13
CA GLU A 792 -20.13 -41.26 6.39
C GLU A 792 -21.52 -41.04 7.00
N ALA A 793 -21.64 -41.03 8.33
CA ALA A 793 -22.88 -40.72 9.03
C ALA A 793 -23.38 -39.29 8.71
N LEU A 794 -22.49 -38.38 8.34
CA LEU A 794 -22.82 -37.02 7.89
C LEU A 794 -22.91 -36.89 6.36
N GLY A 795 -22.77 -37.99 5.62
CA GLY A 795 -22.81 -38.02 4.16
C GLY A 795 -21.58 -37.40 3.48
N ALA A 796 -20.48 -37.23 4.22
CA ALA A 796 -19.21 -36.71 3.72
C ALA A 796 -18.35 -37.81 3.10
N LYS A 797 -17.54 -37.42 2.11
CA LYS A 797 -16.52 -38.29 1.51
C LYS A 797 -15.23 -38.20 2.30
N VAL A 798 -14.60 -39.35 2.59
CA VAL A 798 -13.28 -39.42 3.22
C VAL A 798 -12.26 -39.94 2.23
N LEU A 799 -11.14 -39.24 2.10
CA LEU A 799 -9.95 -39.69 1.38
C LEU A 799 -8.83 -39.89 2.40
N TRP A 800 -8.06 -40.95 2.23
CA TRP A 800 -6.92 -41.27 3.09
C TRP A 800 -5.64 -41.30 2.26
N ASP A 801 -4.66 -40.53 2.71
CA ASP A 801 -3.30 -40.53 2.17
C ASP A 801 -2.39 -41.23 3.18
N GLN A 802 -1.92 -42.43 2.80
CA GLN A 802 -1.12 -43.27 3.67
C GLN A 802 0.29 -42.72 3.89
N GLU A 803 0.88 -42.05 2.90
CA GLU A 803 2.25 -41.53 2.99
C GLU A 803 2.27 -40.28 3.87
N ALA A 804 1.30 -39.39 3.67
CA ALA A 804 1.16 -38.19 4.48
C ALA A 804 0.48 -38.45 5.85
N LEU A 805 -0.06 -39.65 6.09
CA LEU A 805 -0.94 -39.97 7.23
C LEU A 805 -2.06 -38.92 7.39
N ARG A 806 -2.67 -38.53 6.26
CA ARG A 806 -3.66 -37.45 6.17
C ARG A 806 -5.05 -38.00 5.87
N ALA A 807 -6.02 -37.62 6.69
CA ALA A 807 -7.43 -37.78 6.38
C ALA A 807 -7.98 -36.47 5.79
N THR A 808 -8.62 -36.57 4.63
CA THR A 808 -9.32 -35.46 3.97
C THR A 808 -10.81 -35.75 3.98
N VAL A 809 -11.61 -34.84 4.53
CA VAL A 809 -13.07 -34.95 4.56
C VAL A 809 -13.68 -33.86 3.68
N VAL A 810 -14.57 -34.24 2.76
CA VAL A 810 -15.21 -33.33 1.79
C VAL A 810 -16.74 -33.49 1.83
N LYS A 811 -17.47 -32.37 2.02
CA LYS A 811 -18.94 -32.33 1.97
C LYS A 811 -19.45 -30.95 1.60
N ASP A 812 -20.38 -30.87 0.65
CA ASP A 812 -21.15 -29.67 0.30
C ASP A 812 -20.31 -28.39 0.10
N GLY A 813 -19.12 -28.51 -0.49
CA GLY A 813 -18.22 -27.38 -0.71
C GLY A 813 -17.33 -27.02 0.48
N ASN A 814 -17.33 -27.83 1.54
CA ASN A 814 -16.36 -27.79 2.63
C ASN A 814 -15.30 -28.90 2.48
N ILE A 815 -14.06 -28.59 2.85
CA ILE A 815 -12.93 -29.50 2.92
C ILE A 815 -12.19 -29.33 4.26
N VAL A 816 -11.82 -30.46 4.86
CA VAL A 816 -11.02 -30.51 6.09
C VAL A 816 -9.88 -31.52 5.90
N ASP A 817 -8.64 -31.06 5.96
CA ASP A 817 -7.46 -31.93 6.01
C ASP A 817 -6.88 -32.02 7.42
N MET A 818 -6.57 -33.26 7.81
CA MET A 818 -6.15 -33.60 9.16
C MET A 818 -5.00 -34.60 9.11
N TRP A 819 -3.86 -34.23 9.70
CA TRP A 819 -2.68 -35.07 9.77
C TRP A 819 -2.58 -35.73 11.14
N ASN A 820 -2.21 -37.01 11.17
CA ASN A 820 -1.98 -37.73 12.41
C ASN A 820 -0.91 -37.01 13.27
N ASN A 821 -1.21 -36.83 14.56
CA ASN A 821 -0.35 -36.18 15.56
C ASN A 821 -0.01 -34.69 15.29
N GLU A 822 -0.73 -34.00 14.40
CA GLU A 822 -0.55 -32.57 14.18
C GLU A 822 -1.77 -31.76 14.65
N LEU A 823 -1.53 -30.62 15.29
CA LEU A 823 -2.59 -29.71 15.73
C LEU A 823 -3.09 -28.81 14.60
N ASP A 824 -2.23 -28.49 13.64
CA ASP A 824 -2.59 -27.60 12.54
C ASP A 824 -3.32 -28.37 11.44
N LEU A 825 -4.59 -28.04 11.26
CA LEU A 825 -5.47 -28.58 10.23
C LEU A 825 -5.71 -27.52 9.16
N ILE A 826 -6.13 -27.94 7.96
CA ILE A 826 -6.52 -27.02 6.89
C ILE A 826 -8.02 -27.15 6.64
N THR A 827 -8.75 -26.04 6.79
CA THR A 827 -10.19 -25.95 6.52
C THR A 827 -10.45 -24.91 5.45
N ASN A 828 -11.06 -25.30 4.33
CA ASN A 828 -11.45 -24.38 3.26
C ASN A 828 -10.35 -23.37 2.85
N GLY A 829 -9.11 -23.84 2.74
CA GLY A 829 -7.98 -22.99 2.38
C GLY A 829 -7.41 -22.12 3.52
N LYS A 830 -7.80 -22.37 4.77
CA LYS A 830 -7.30 -21.66 5.96
C LYS A 830 -6.69 -22.63 6.96
N ARG A 831 -5.64 -22.17 7.63
CA ARG A 831 -5.04 -22.91 8.74
C ARG A 831 -5.86 -22.71 10.00
N VAL A 832 -6.20 -23.82 10.68
CA VAL A 832 -6.88 -23.83 11.97
C VAL A 832 -6.12 -24.76 12.91
N THR A 833 -5.81 -24.27 14.11
CA THR A 833 -5.13 -25.06 15.13
C THR A 833 -6.17 -25.72 16.04
N ALA A 834 -6.18 -27.04 16.09
CA ALA A 834 -7.01 -27.83 17.00
C ALA A 834 -6.46 -27.81 18.44
N GLU A 835 -7.31 -28.07 19.42
CA GLU A 835 -6.89 -28.24 20.82
C GLU A 835 -6.19 -29.60 21.05
N VAL A 836 -6.63 -30.62 20.32
CA VAL A 836 -6.05 -31.97 20.32
C VAL A 836 -5.83 -32.46 18.89
N PRO A 837 -4.74 -33.19 18.62
CA PRO A 837 -4.45 -33.64 17.26
C PRO A 837 -5.29 -34.89 16.92
N PRO A 838 -5.54 -35.16 15.63
CA PRO A 838 -5.95 -36.48 15.17
C PRO A 838 -4.97 -37.57 15.62
N ARG A 839 -5.46 -38.77 15.91
CA ARG A 839 -4.64 -39.91 16.34
C ARG A 839 -5.04 -41.18 15.62
N ILE A 840 -4.06 -41.99 15.21
CA ILE A 840 -4.33 -43.36 14.77
C ILE A 840 -4.39 -44.28 16.01
N MET A 841 -5.53 -44.94 16.20
CA MET A 841 -5.77 -45.90 17.29
C MET A 841 -6.40 -47.16 16.71
N ASN A 842 -5.83 -48.34 17.00
CA ASN A 842 -6.34 -49.61 16.45
C ASN A 842 -6.50 -49.58 14.92
N ASN A 843 -5.54 -48.97 14.22
CA ASN A 843 -5.55 -48.76 12.77
C ASN A 843 -6.69 -47.86 12.24
N LEU A 844 -7.32 -47.07 13.12
CA LEU A 844 -8.38 -46.11 12.80
C LEU A 844 -7.95 -44.68 13.12
N THR A 845 -8.19 -43.77 12.18
CA THR A 845 -7.95 -42.34 12.38
C THR A 845 -9.07 -41.74 13.21
N MET A 846 -8.74 -41.35 14.44
CA MET A 846 -9.59 -40.65 15.40
C MET A 846 -9.38 -39.14 15.25
N VAL A 847 -10.46 -38.37 15.08
CA VAL A 847 -10.39 -36.91 14.80
C VAL A 847 -11.20 -36.08 15.79
N PRO A 848 -10.80 -34.81 16.03
CA PRO A 848 -11.55 -33.90 16.89
C PRO A 848 -12.97 -33.67 16.36
N LEU A 849 -13.95 -34.22 17.07
CA LEU A 849 -15.34 -34.26 16.63
C LEU A 849 -15.87 -32.87 16.31
N ARG A 850 -15.81 -31.95 17.28
CA ARG A 850 -16.38 -30.61 17.16
C ARG A 850 -15.82 -29.85 15.97
N LEU A 851 -14.49 -29.81 15.84
CA LEU A 851 -13.83 -29.08 14.77
C LEU A 851 -14.21 -29.62 13.40
N LEU A 852 -14.25 -30.95 13.23
CA LEU A 852 -14.71 -31.57 11.99
C LEU A 852 -16.18 -31.23 11.71
N THR A 853 -17.07 -31.49 12.65
CA THR A 853 -18.52 -31.43 12.39
C THR A 853 -19.03 -29.99 12.25
N GLU A 854 -18.52 -29.04 13.03
CA GLU A 854 -18.90 -27.62 12.91
C GLU A 854 -18.40 -27.03 11.59
N THR A 855 -17.22 -27.43 11.13
CA THR A 855 -16.71 -27.02 9.81
C THR A 855 -17.59 -27.54 8.68
N LEU A 856 -18.20 -28.72 8.85
CA LEU A 856 -19.14 -29.28 7.88
C LEU A 856 -20.57 -28.74 8.02
N GLY A 857 -20.86 -27.93 9.05
CA GLY A 857 -22.17 -27.27 9.24
C GLY A 857 -23.08 -27.90 10.31
N TRP A 858 -22.61 -28.87 11.08
CA TRP A 858 -23.38 -29.49 12.17
C TRP A 858 -23.15 -28.78 13.50
N LYS A 859 -24.19 -28.73 14.34
CA LYS A 859 -24.08 -28.26 15.72
C LYS A 859 -23.79 -29.42 16.66
N VAL A 860 -22.80 -29.24 17.54
CA VAL A 860 -22.48 -30.22 18.59
C VAL A 860 -23.13 -29.80 19.91
N THR A 861 -23.87 -30.71 20.54
CA THR A 861 -24.32 -30.55 21.93
C THR A 861 -23.75 -31.66 22.81
N TRP A 862 -23.50 -31.33 24.08
CA TRP A 862 -22.84 -32.21 25.04
C TRP A 862 -23.67 -32.36 26.31
N ASN A 863 -23.97 -33.60 26.70
CA ASN A 863 -24.53 -33.94 27.99
C ASN A 863 -23.44 -34.51 28.90
N GLN A 864 -23.01 -33.71 29.89
CA GLN A 864 -21.97 -34.07 30.84
C GLN A 864 -22.36 -35.26 31.74
N ALA A 865 -23.62 -35.37 32.16
CA ALA A 865 -24.04 -36.41 33.10
C ALA A 865 -24.02 -37.80 32.46
N GLU A 866 -24.41 -37.88 31.18
CA GLU A 866 -24.55 -39.14 30.44
C GLU A 866 -23.34 -39.46 29.55
N GLN A 867 -22.40 -38.50 29.45
CA GLN A 867 -21.27 -38.51 28.53
C GLN A 867 -21.70 -38.68 27.05
N ILE A 868 -22.81 -38.03 26.68
CA ILE A 868 -23.44 -38.14 25.35
C ILE A 868 -23.15 -36.88 24.51
N VAL A 869 -22.71 -37.10 23.28
CA VAL A 869 -22.60 -36.07 22.24
C VAL A 869 -23.74 -36.24 21.23
N ASN A 870 -24.42 -35.15 20.89
CA ASN A 870 -25.39 -35.12 19.79
C ASN A 870 -24.95 -34.15 18.69
N LEU A 871 -25.09 -34.58 17.44
CA LEU A 871 -24.90 -33.79 16.23
C LEU A 871 -26.27 -33.52 15.60
N GLN A 872 -26.58 -32.26 15.25
CA GLN A 872 -27.85 -31.89 14.62
C GLN A 872 -27.76 -30.62 13.77
#